data_AF-A0A946RDG9-F1
#
_entry.id   AF-A0A946RDG9-F1
#
_cell.length_a   1.000
_cell.length_b   1.000
_cell.length_c   1.000
_cell.angle_alpha   90.00
_cell.angle_beta   90.00
_cell.angle_gamma   90.00
#
_symmetry.space_group_name_H-M   'P 1'
#
loop_
_entity.id
_entity.type
_entity.pdbx_description
1 polymer ?
#
loop_
_entity_poly.entity_id
_entity_poly.type
_entity_poly.pdbx_seq_one_letter_code
_entity_poly.pdbx_strand_id
1 'polypeptide(L)'
;NTTHVETMVNRTIMYEMNPDPTADWYKKGSGFASDQGPGDDGELDYEHLDNIRDDLLGFTYSEVDQIYDPTGTVEDGEIALNDGRSIVNYTGHGSNGSWGNGCPMNQTNVNGLTNAEKWPFIWSVACVNGEFHIGTCFAETWLRATDSDGTPTGAIAVLMSTVNQSWAPPMDGQDEMNDILVESYENNIKRTYGGLSMNGVMHMADSYGSAGEEEILYWTIFGDPSVVVRTDTPTDMSIAHSEIMIIGATEFYVETEVPGALVAISRNGELLASMFTDANGAATLEFGSSIDTPGSVNLVVTAFNKMPYETTVNVIAPDGAYLLLGDLTIAGGTDPSLDYGDAATLYTTFENVGQDPSGNLTFTLIHNDDMVTINTGVLENGSVAAGEEVTIGPFEFQVSWNVENGAMIPFIIQATDGVETWEYESEIPVDAPEFELISVEFLDMGNGTLDPGETTTMQLVLNNMGLSPVDSPTFDVTSSDPNIILGALTSDNAYWWDNGSQVTLSLELTATSDAPIGHTALLGFIIGANGTDYENVLPVAITLGLLIENFESMSFNTFDWILSGDADWTIDTEFYSGSYSAKSGNINNSEMTELSIEMNVLYDGEITFWAKASSEQGGTGSVYDYLEFFINDQSQELLIGGESDWTEYSVNVPTGGHTFRWVYQKDGAQSSGEDCVWLDQIIFPAGSVPPLNIDFGDVNLDGMVSIFDVILSVNFMMGNFDFTVEQAQNADMNLDGIVNIYDVLLLVDAVLAE
;
A
#
# COMPACT_ATOMS: atom_id res chain seq x y z
N ASN A 1 -31.70 -34.92 -9.70
CA ASN A 1 -32.43 -34.77 -10.97
C ASN A 1 -31.71 -33.67 -11.74
N THR A 2 -31.12 -33.95 -12.91
CA THR A 2 -30.33 -32.96 -13.66
C THR A 2 -31.18 -31.80 -14.15
N THR A 3 -32.47 -32.02 -14.39
CA THR A 3 -33.39 -30.98 -14.89
C THR A 3 -33.56 -29.80 -13.93
N HIS A 4 -33.41 -30.02 -12.62
CA HIS A 4 -33.44 -28.94 -11.63
C HIS A 4 -32.21 -28.03 -11.75
N VAL A 5 -31.03 -28.62 -11.99
CA VAL A 5 -29.80 -27.86 -12.20
C VAL A 5 -29.87 -27.09 -13.51
N GLU A 6 -30.34 -27.75 -14.58
CA GLU A 6 -30.57 -27.10 -15.88
C GLU A 6 -31.54 -25.90 -15.76
N THR A 7 -32.62 -26.04 -14.99
CA THR A 7 -33.57 -24.95 -14.71
C THR A 7 -32.87 -23.76 -14.06
N MET A 8 -32.06 -24.01 -13.03
CA MET A 8 -31.33 -22.96 -12.31
C MET A 8 -30.29 -22.28 -13.20
N VAL A 9 -29.48 -23.05 -13.93
CA VAL A 9 -28.45 -22.51 -14.84
C VAL A 9 -29.07 -21.71 -15.98
N ASN A 10 -30.11 -22.22 -16.62
CA ASN A 10 -30.78 -21.51 -17.70
C ASN A 10 -31.42 -20.20 -17.21
N ARG A 11 -32.01 -20.20 -16.00
CA ARG A 11 -32.54 -18.99 -15.37
C ARG A 11 -31.44 -17.93 -15.19
N THR A 12 -30.31 -18.32 -14.61
CA THR A 12 -29.15 -17.44 -14.40
C THR A 12 -28.63 -16.87 -15.72
N ILE A 13 -28.36 -17.72 -16.71
CA ILE A 13 -27.87 -17.27 -18.02
C ILE A 13 -28.87 -16.30 -18.68
N MET A 14 -30.17 -16.58 -18.64
CA MET A 14 -31.18 -15.68 -19.19
C MET A 14 -31.22 -14.34 -18.46
N TYR A 15 -31.19 -14.33 -17.13
CA TYR A 15 -31.23 -13.12 -16.31
C TYR A 15 -30.01 -12.21 -16.54
N GLU A 16 -28.82 -12.81 -16.65
CA GLU A 16 -27.58 -12.05 -16.81
C GLU A 16 -27.36 -11.63 -18.26
N MET A 17 -27.50 -12.56 -19.22
CA MET A 17 -27.13 -12.34 -20.62
C MET A 17 -28.26 -11.79 -21.50
N ASN A 18 -29.53 -12.02 -21.14
CA ASN A 18 -30.69 -11.66 -21.97
C ASN A 18 -31.77 -10.88 -21.20
N PRO A 19 -31.44 -9.78 -20.49
CA PRO A 19 -32.46 -8.95 -19.85
C PRO A 19 -33.37 -8.25 -20.86
N ASP A 20 -34.59 -7.89 -20.44
CA ASP A 20 -35.54 -7.11 -21.25
C ASP A 20 -35.33 -5.59 -21.04
N PRO A 21 -34.84 -4.83 -22.03
CA PRO A 21 -34.57 -3.39 -21.89
C PRO A 21 -35.85 -2.53 -21.82
N THR A 22 -37.04 -3.14 -21.95
CA THR A 22 -38.33 -2.46 -21.91
C THR A 22 -39.16 -2.78 -20.66
N ALA A 23 -38.69 -3.73 -19.86
CA ALA A 23 -39.40 -4.22 -18.69
C ALA A 23 -39.30 -3.23 -17.51
N ASP A 24 -40.44 -2.92 -16.90
CA ASP A 24 -40.53 -2.06 -15.71
C ASP A 24 -40.42 -2.85 -14.39
N TRP A 25 -40.56 -4.18 -14.43
CA TRP A 25 -40.55 -5.03 -13.24
C TRP A 25 -39.23 -5.01 -12.46
N TYR A 26 -38.11 -4.64 -13.12
CA TYR A 26 -36.82 -4.43 -12.45
C TYR A 26 -36.86 -3.33 -11.40
N LYS A 27 -37.77 -2.36 -11.55
CA LYS A 27 -37.98 -1.22 -10.64
C LYS A 27 -39.12 -1.48 -9.64
N LYS A 28 -39.53 -2.73 -9.43
CA LYS A 28 -40.64 -3.08 -8.54
C LYS A 28 -40.20 -4.10 -7.50
N GLY A 29 -40.56 -3.88 -6.24
CA GLY A 29 -40.27 -4.77 -5.11
C GLY A 29 -41.52 -5.14 -4.32
N SER A 30 -41.36 -6.03 -3.35
CA SER A 30 -42.43 -6.34 -2.39
C SER A 30 -41.87 -6.56 -0.98
N GLY A 31 -42.55 -5.99 0.02
CA GLY A 31 -42.38 -6.31 1.43
C GLY A 31 -43.52 -7.20 1.93
N PHE A 32 -43.19 -8.32 2.57
CA PHE A 32 -44.13 -9.25 3.20
C PHE A 32 -43.82 -9.37 4.70
N ALA A 33 -44.66 -8.78 5.56
CA ALA A 33 -44.39 -8.67 7.00
C ALA A 33 -45.53 -9.23 7.87
N SER A 34 -45.15 -9.69 9.07
CA SER A 34 -46.08 -9.91 10.17
C SER A 34 -46.48 -8.61 10.88
N ASP A 35 -47.49 -8.67 11.75
CA ASP A 35 -47.88 -7.59 12.65
C ASP A 35 -47.25 -7.72 14.05
N GLN A 36 -46.16 -8.51 14.16
CA GLN A 36 -45.49 -8.88 15.40
C GLN A 36 -44.15 -8.16 15.58
N GLY A 37 -43.54 -8.39 16.74
CA GLY A 37 -42.31 -7.75 17.20
C GLY A 37 -42.38 -7.40 18.70
N PRO A 38 -41.54 -6.49 19.21
CA PRO A 38 -40.50 -5.77 18.47
C PRO A 38 -39.25 -6.63 18.22
N GLY A 39 -38.51 -6.30 17.17
CA GLY A 39 -37.23 -6.87 16.80
C GLY A 39 -36.07 -5.89 16.99
N ASP A 40 -35.21 -5.79 15.97
CA ASP A 40 -34.13 -4.80 15.92
C ASP A 40 -34.67 -3.37 15.99
N ASP A 41 -33.89 -2.44 16.54
CA ASP A 41 -34.27 -1.03 16.77
C ASP A 41 -35.60 -0.76 17.50
N GLY A 42 -36.20 -1.81 18.09
CA GLY A 42 -37.50 -1.73 18.74
C GLY A 42 -38.69 -1.71 17.79
N GLU A 43 -38.50 -2.08 16.53
CA GLU A 43 -39.48 -2.01 15.45
C GLU A 43 -40.36 -3.25 15.36
N LEU A 44 -41.62 -3.08 14.96
CA LEU A 44 -42.44 -4.20 14.49
C LEU A 44 -42.03 -4.60 13.06
N ASP A 45 -42.26 -5.85 12.66
CA ASP A 45 -41.81 -6.37 11.37
C ASP A 45 -42.31 -5.54 10.16
N TYR A 46 -43.51 -4.95 10.25
CA TYR A 46 -44.04 -4.08 9.18
C TYR A 46 -43.40 -2.68 9.20
N GLU A 47 -42.93 -2.19 10.35
CA GLU A 47 -42.22 -0.90 10.48
C GLU A 47 -40.82 -1.04 9.87
N HIS A 48 -40.14 -2.14 10.20
CA HIS A 48 -38.88 -2.59 9.59
C HIS A 48 -38.97 -2.63 8.06
N LEU A 49 -39.98 -3.33 7.50
CA LEU A 49 -40.15 -3.38 6.05
C LEU A 49 -40.64 -2.06 5.43
N ASP A 50 -41.21 -1.13 6.22
CA ASP A 50 -41.55 0.22 5.75
C ASP A 50 -40.28 1.08 5.58
N ASN A 51 -39.28 0.93 6.46
CA ASN A 51 -37.98 1.59 6.33
C ASN A 51 -37.25 1.12 5.07
N ILE A 52 -37.06 -0.19 4.91
CA ILE A 52 -36.46 -0.80 3.71
C ILE A 52 -37.20 -0.34 2.43
N ARG A 53 -38.53 -0.26 2.51
CA ARG A 53 -39.34 0.22 1.38
C ARG A 53 -39.01 1.66 1.01
N ASP A 54 -38.84 2.54 1.99
CA ASP A 54 -38.52 3.94 1.75
C ASP A 54 -37.13 4.09 1.11
N ASP A 55 -36.14 3.26 1.52
CA ASP A 55 -34.81 3.23 0.90
C ASP A 55 -34.86 2.77 -0.55
N LEU A 56 -35.55 1.66 -0.83
CA LEU A 56 -35.70 1.15 -2.19
C LEU A 56 -36.36 2.19 -3.12
N LEU A 57 -37.42 2.86 -2.65
CA LEU A 57 -38.10 3.93 -3.37
C LEU A 57 -37.25 5.20 -3.52
N GLY A 58 -36.31 5.42 -2.61
CA GLY A 58 -35.30 6.49 -2.67
C GLY A 58 -34.21 6.24 -3.72
N PHE A 59 -34.01 4.98 -4.12
CA PHE A 59 -33.00 4.55 -5.08
C PHE A 59 -33.55 4.47 -6.52
N THR A 60 -33.78 3.26 -7.03
CA THR A 60 -34.21 3.01 -8.42
C THR A 60 -35.64 2.48 -8.53
N TYR A 61 -36.29 2.14 -7.42
CA TYR A 61 -37.61 1.51 -7.42
C TYR A 61 -38.74 2.53 -7.58
N SER A 62 -39.76 2.14 -8.34
CA SER A 62 -40.97 2.92 -8.59
C SER A 62 -42.18 2.42 -7.80
N GLU A 63 -42.13 1.18 -7.33
CA GLU A 63 -43.22 0.51 -6.60
C GLU A 63 -42.62 -0.52 -5.65
N VAL A 64 -43.06 -0.50 -4.39
CA VAL A 64 -42.74 -1.55 -3.41
C VAL A 64 -44.04 -1.87 -2.66
N ASP A 65 -44.53 -3.10 -2.83
CA ASP A 65 -45.78 -3.54 -2.20
C ASP A 65 -45.65 -3.67 -0.69
N GLN A 66 -46.74 -3.39 0.02
CA GLN A 66 -46.87 -3.58 1.47
C GLN A 66 -47.90 -4.68 1.75
N ILE A 67 -47.51 -5.95 1.59
CA ILE A 67 -48.42 -7.09 1.81
C ILE A 67 -48.23 -7.61 3.23
N TYR A 68 -48.81 -6.89 4.18
CA TYR A 68 -48.57 -7.08 5.61
C TYR A 68 -49.79 -7.66 6.33
N ASP A 69 -49.55 -8.36 7.43
CA ASP A 69 -50.62 -8.77 8.33
C ASP A 69 -51.38 -7.56 8.90
N PRO A 70 -52.67 -7.73 9.27
CA PRO A 70 -53.48 -8.92 9.09
C PRO A 70 -54.22 -8.94 7.73
N THR A 71 -53.92 -8.01 6.82
CA THR A 71 -54.72 -7.77 5.61
C THR A 71 -54.13 -8.38 4.34
N GLY A 72 -52.82 -8.65 4.32
CA GLY A 72 -52.13 -9.29 3.23
C GLY A 72 -52.66 -10.70 2.98
N THR A 73 -52.66 -11.10 1.71
CA THR A 73 -53.10 -12.43 1.31
C THR A 73 -52.12 -13.11 0.35
N VAL A 74 -52.28 -14.42 0.21
CA VAL A 74 -51.57 -15.18 -0.83
C VAL A 74 -51.94 -14.69 -2.23
N GLU A 75 -53.20 -14.30 -2.45
CA GLU A 75 -53.68 -13.79 -3.74
C GLU A 75 -52.98 -12.46 -4.10
N ASP A 76 -52.83 -11.55 -3.14
CA ASP A 76 -52.11 -10.29 -3.36
C ASP A 76 -50.63 -10.54 -3.75
N GLY A 77 -49.96 -11.46 -3.05
CA GLY A 77 -48.57 -11.82 -3.36
C GLY A 77 -48.42 -12.54 -4.69
N GLU A 78 -49.32 -13.47 -5.03
CA GLU A 78 -49.33 -14.12 -6.35
C GLU A 78 -49.56 -13.08 -7.47
N ILE A 79 -50.45 -12.10 -7.27
CA ILE A 79 -50.66 -11.01 -8.24
C ILE A 79 -49.39 -10.20 -8.43
N ALA A 80 -48.76 -9.73 -7.34
CA ALA A 80 -47.55 -8.92 -7.39
C ALA A 80 -46.40 -9.64 -8.10
N LEU A 81 -46.13 -10.90 -7.72
CA LEU A 81 -45.05 -11.69 -8.29
C LEU A 81 -45.27 -12.03 -9.76
N ASN A 82 -46.51 -12.35 -10.15
CA ASN A 82 -46.85 -12.63 -11.55
C ASN A 82 -46.80 -11.37 -12.43
N ASP A 83 -47.14 -10.19 -11.88
CA ASP A 83 -46.93 -8.91 -12.54
C ASP A 83 -45.43 -8.63 -12.75
N GLY A 84 -44.61 -8.97 -11.75
CA GLY A 84 -43.15 -8.98 -11.79
C GLY A 84 -42.54 -8.11 -10.71
N ARG A 85 -41.56 -8.65 -9.99
CA ARG A 85 -40.78 -7.98 -8.94
C ARG A 85 -39.32 -8.40 -9.03
N SER A 86 -38.40 -7.48 -8.81
CA SER A 86 -36.96 -7.75 -8.77
C SER A 86 -36.48 -8.14 -7.38
N ILE A 87 -37.12 -7.65 -6.32
CA ILE A 87 -36.78 -7.96 -4.92
C ILE A 87 -38.02 -8.34 -4.11
N VAL A 88 -37.83 -9.30 -3.19
CA VAL A 88 -38.78 -9.56 -2.10
C VAL A 88 -38.03 -9.54 -0.78
N ASN A 89 -38.47 -8.70 0.15
CA ASN A 89 -38.07 -8.74 1.55
C ASN A 89 -39.20 -9.37 2.38
N TYR A 90 -38.89 -10.42 3.13
CA TYR A 90 -39.84 -11.09 4.03
C TYR A 90 -39.35 -11.05 5.46
N THR A 91 -40.25 -10.71 6.40
CA THR A 91 -39.97 -10.71 7.85
C THR A 91 -41.17 -11.27 8.62
N GLY A 92 -40.99 -12.42 9.28
CA GLY A 92 -42.04 -13.05 10.07
C GLY A 92 -41.81 -14.55 10.29
N HIS A 93 -42.88 -15.31 10.56
CA HIS A 93 -42.74 -16.75 10.85
C HIS A 93 -42.49 -17.57 9.58
N GLY A 94 -41.68 -18.62 9.70
CA GLY A 94 -41.40 -19.55 8.61
C GLY A 94 -41.65 -21.00 8.99
N SER A 95 -41.89 -21.83 7.99
CA SER A 95 -41.83 -23.28 8.09
C SER A 95 -40.95 -23.85 6.98
N ASN A 96 -40.64 -25.15 7.03
CA ASN A 96 -39.89 -25.83 5.96
C ASN A 96 -40.51 -25.64 4.57
N GLY A 97 -41.82 -25.36 4.46
CA GLY A 97 -42.52 -25.24 3.19
C GLY A 97 -43.37 -23.99 3.01
N SER A 98 -43.22 -22.96 3.84
CA SER A 98 -44.03 -21.75 3.71
C SER A 98 -43.49 -20.54 4.46
N TRP A 99 -43.96 -19.38 4.04
CA TRP A 99 -44.10 -18.20 4.88
C TRP A 99 -45.38 -18.28 5.72
N GLY A 100 -45.40 -17.58 6.85
CA GLY A 100 -46.46 -17.66 7.86
C GLY A 100 -47.34 -16.42 7.95
N ASN A 101 -46.87 -15.26 7.48
CA ASN A 101 -47.48 -13.95 7.75
C ASN A 101 -47.43 -13.05 6.51
N GLY A 102 -48.30 -12.02 6.46
CA GLY A 102 -48.39 -11.08 5.35
C GLY A 102 -48.87 -11.77 4.08
N CYS A 103 -47.94 -12.38 3.35
CA CYS A 103 -48.21 -13.34 2.29
C CYS A 103 -47.87 -14.78 2.74
N PRO A 104 -48.80 -15.51 3.40
CA PRO A 104 -48.54 -16.86 3.95
C PRO A 104 -48.52 -17.95 2.86
N MET A 105 -47.66 -17.76 1.86
CA MET A 105 -47.48 -18.58 0.69
C MET A 105 -46.76 -19.89 1.03
N ASN A 106 -47.19 -21.00 0.43
CA ASN A 106 -46.52 -22.30 0.56
C ASN A 106 -45.97 -22.83 -0.76
N GLN A 107 -45.29 -23.99 -0.72
CA GLN A 107 -44.71 -24.63 -1.90
C GLN A 107 -45.68 -24.83 -3.08
N THR A 108 -46.97 -25.06 -2.82
CA THR A 108 -47.98 -25.22 -3.89
C THR A 108 -48.21 -23.90 -4.63
N ASN A 109 -48.26 -22.79 -3.89
CA ASN A 109 -48.42 -21.46 -4.46
C ASN A 109 -47.19 -21.05 -5.28
N VAL A 110 -45.97 -21.29 -4.77
CA VAL A 110 -44.72 -21.03 -5.51
C VAL A 110 -44.68 -21.81 -6.83
N ASN A 111 -45.03 -23.09 -6.81
CA ASN A 111 -45.12 -23.90 -8.04
C ASN A 111 -46.29 -23.48 -8.97
N GLY A 112 -47.23 -22.66 -8.49
CA GLY A 112 -48.32 -22.10 -9.26
C GLY A 112 -48.04 -20.73 -9.88
N LEU A 113 -46.88 -20.13 -9.58
CA LEU A 113 -46.47 -18.85 -10.16
C LEU A 113 -46.29 -18.95 -11.68
N THR A 114 -46.57 -17.83 -12.34
CA THR A 114 -46.51 -17.63 -13.80
C THR A 114 -45.54 -16.50 -14.17
N ASN A 115 -44.63 -16.17 -13.26
CA ASN A 115 -43.64 -15.10 -13.39
C ASN A 115 -42.39 -15.51 -14.21
N ALA A 116 -42.60 -16.24 -15.31
CA ALA A 116 -41.51 -16.58 -16.22
C ALA A 116 -40.80 -15.29 -16.69
N GLU A 117 -39.46 -15.32 -16.74
CA GLU A 117 -38.58 -14.20 -17.09
C GLU A 117 -38.62 -13.00 -16.10
N LYS A 118 -39.34 -13.13 -14.98
CA LYS A 118 -39.52 -12.09 -13.96
C LYS A 118 -39.18 -12.62 -12.57
N TRP A 119 -37.91 -12.94 -12.38
CA TRP A 119 -37.44 -13.67 -11.20
C TRP A 119 -36.89 -12.70 -10.14
N PRO A 120 -37.57 -12.51 -9.01
CA PRO A 120 -37.02 -11.74 -7.91
C PRO A 120 -35.84 -12.46 -7.26
N PHE A 121 -34.95 -11.69 -6.63
CA PHE A 121 -34.10 -12.19 -5.55
C PHE A 121 -34.78 -11.94 -4.19
N ILE A 122 -34.52 -12.79 -3.19
CA ILE A 122 -35.33 -12.83 -1.97
C ILE A 122 -34.48 -12.93 -0.71
N TRP A 123 -34.60 -11.93 0.16
CA TRP A 123 -34.11 -12.00 1.54
C TRP A 123 -35.26 -12.33 2.48
N SER A 124 -35.11 -13.41 3.23
CA SER A 124 -36.17 -13.94 4.09
C SER A 124 -35.66 -14.10 5.52
N VAL A 125 -36.15 -13.23 6.40
CA VAL A 125 -36.04 -13.34 7.85
C VAL A 125 -37.17 -14.24 8.35
N ALA A 126 -36.86 -15.54 8.47
CA ALA A 126 -37.84 -16.56 8.82
C ALA A 126 -37.18 -17.87 9.26
N CYS A 127 -37.82 -18.58 10.19
CA CYS A 127 -37.40 -19.91 10.61
C CYS A 127 -37.46 -20.94 9.46
N VAL A 128 -36.41 -21.76 9.34
CA VAL A 128 -36.35 -23.05 8.62
C VAL A 128 -36.79 -23.07 7.15
N ASN A 129 -36.94 -21.92 6.49
CA ASN A 129 -37.29 -21.85 5.05
C ASN A 129 -36.21 -22.50 4.16
N GLY A 130 -34.96 -22.52 4.63
CA GLY A 130 -33.82 -23.15 3.99
C GLY A 130 -33.47 -24.53 4.54
N GLU A 131 -34.33 -25.21 5.32
CA GLU A 131 -34.01 -26.49 5.96
C GLU A 131 -33.96 -27.68 4.95
N PHE A 132 -32.95 -27.67 4.08
CA PHE A 132 -32.80 -28.57 2.92
C PHE A 132 -32.43 -30.02 3.28
N HIS A 133 -32.05 -30.28 4.53
CA HIS A 133 -31.56 -31.60 4.96
C HIS A 133 -32.68 -32.61 5.23
N ILE A 134 -33.94 -32.16 5.42
CA ILE A 134 -35.08 -33.04 5.73
C ILE A 134 -36.02 -33.33 4.55
N GLY A 135 -35.77 -32.73 3.38
CA GLY A 135 -36.61 -32.84 2.19
C GLY A 135 -36.53 -31.58 1.34
N THR A 136 -37.42 -31.46 0.34
CA THR A 136 -37.51 -30.23 -0.45
C THR A 136 -38.07 -29.10 0.39
N CYS A 137 -37.19 -28.16 0.76
CA CYS A 137 -37.54 -26.98 1.53
C CYS A 137 -38.12 -25.87 0.64
N PHE A 138 -38.55 -24.79 1.27
CA PHE A 138 -39.15 -23.64 0.61
C PHE A 138 -38.14 -22.96 -0.34
N ALA A 139 -36.89 -22.75 0.11
CA ALA A 139 -35.82 -22.19 -0.72
C ALA A 139 -35.57 -22.99 -2.01
N GLU A 140 -35.48 -24.31 -1.89
CA GLU A 140 -35.31 -25.20 -3.03
C GLU A 140 -36.52 -25.15 -3.98
N THR A 141 -37.73 -24.96 -3.46
CA THR A 141 -38.95 -24.89 -4.27
C THR A 141 -38.92 -23.66 -5.18
N TRP A 142 -38.55 -22.50 -4.64
CA TRP A 142 -38.41 -21.25 -5.41
C TRP A 142 -37.45 -21.40 -6.60
N LEU A 143 -36.34 -22.10 -6.41
CA LEU A 143 -35.34 -22.23 -7.47
C LEU A 143 -35.66 -23.35 -8.48
N ARG A 144 -36.44 -24.35 -8.07
CA ARG A 144 -36.82 -25.49 -8.91
C ARG A 144 -38.15 -25.28 -9.65
N ALA A 145 -38.88 -24.21 -9.34
CA ALA A 145 -40.18 -23.93 -9.93
C ALA A 145 -40.07 -23.74 -11.46
N THR A 146 -41.01 -24.36 -12.17
CA THR A 146 -41.19 -24.25 -13.62
C THR A 146 -42.67 -24.20 -13.96
N ASP A 147 -43.01 -23.58 -15.07
CA ASP A 147 -44.37 -23.67 -15.64
C ASP A 147 -44.62 -25.06 -16.26
N SER A 148 -45.80 -25.25 -16.86
CA SER A 148 -46.17 -26.52 -17.48
C SER A 148 -45.31 -26.93 -18.69
N ASP A 149 -44.60 -25.97 -19.30
CA ASP A 149 -43.74 -26.17 -20.47
C ASP A 149 -42.26 -26.35 -20.06
N GLY A 150 -41.95 -26.22 -18.77
CA GLY A 150 -40.60 -26.35 -18.22
C GLY A 150 -39.82 -25.03 -18.19
N THR A 151 -40.47 -23.89 -18.47
CA THR A 151 -39.86 -22.56 -18.37
C THR A 151 -39.65 -22.21 -16.90
N PRO A 152 -38.48 -21.71 -16.49
CA PRO A 152 -38.24 -21.32 -15.09
C PRO A 152 -39.24 -20.26 -14.60
N THR A 153 -39.86 -20.52 -13.45
CA THR A 153 -40.65 -19.55 -12.66
C THR A 153 -40.03 -19.42 -11.27
N GLY A 154 -40.62 -18.67 -10.34
CA GLY A 154 -40.06 -18.52 -8.99
C GLY A 154 -38.98 -17.44 -8.91
N ALA A 155 -37.81 -17.72 -8.32
CA ALA A 155 -36.80 -16.72 -7.95
C ALA A 155 -35.43 -16.96 -8.60
N ILE A 156 -34.60 -15.91 -8.72
CA ILE A 156 -33.24 -16.01 -9.24
C ILE A 156 -32.26 -16.52 -8.17
N ALA A 157 -32.37 -15.99 -6.95
CA ALA A 157 -31.59 -16.39 -5.78
C ALA A 157 -32.39 -16.07 -4.51
N VAL A 158 -32.17 -16.85 -3.45
CA VAL A 158 -32.84 -16.65 -2.15
C VAL A 158 -31.85 -16.86 -1.00
N LEU A 159 -32.03 -16.14 0.10
CA LEU A 159 -31.28 -16.30 1.34
C LEU A 159 -32.25 -16.70 2.45
N MET A 160 -32.15 -17.94 2.91
CA MET A 160 -33.14 -18.53 3.82
C MET A 160 -32.45 -19.39 4.88
N SER A 161 -32.89 -19.27 6.14
CA SER A 161 -32.25 -19.99 7.25
C SER A 161 -32.56 -21.48 7.27
N THR A 162 -31.53 -22.27 7.58
CA THR A 162 -31.61 -23.72 7.74
C THR A 162 -32.16 -24.15 9.11
N VAL A 163 -32.23 -23.24 10.08
CA VAL A 163 -32.70 -23.48 11.45
C VAL A 163 -33.71 -22.40 11.86
N ASN A 164 -34.17 -22.43 13.11
CA ASN A 164 -34.97 -21.32 13.66
C ASN A 164 -34.07 -20.10 13.85
N GLN A 165 -34.47 -18.95 13.30
CA GLN A 165 -33.78 -17.69 13.53
C GLN A 165 -34.28 -17.01 14.80
N SER A 166 -33.41 -16.25 15.45
CA SER A 166 -33.78 -15.24 16.41
C SER A 166 -34.52 -14.07 15.73
N TRP A 167 -35.19 -13.23 16.52
CA TRP A 167 -36.06 -12.19 15.97
C TRP A 167 -35.27 -10.95 15.50
N ALA A 168 -34.40 -10.42 16.36
CA ALA A 168 -33.75 -9.12 16.12
C ALA A 168 -32.49 -9.19 15.24
N PRO A 169 -31.47 -10.05 15.48
CA PRO A 169 -30.25 -10.02 14.68
C PRO A 169 -30.47 -10.13 13.16
N PRO A 170 -31.33 -11.03 12.64
CA PRO A 170 -31.55 -11.11 11.20
C PRO A 170 -32.23 -9.87 10.58
N MET A 171 -32.91 -9.04 11.38
CA MET A 171 -33.48 -7.78 10.92
C MET A 171 -32.37 -6.77 10.61
N ASP A 172 -31.43 -6.57 11.55
CA ASP A 172 -30.22 -5.75 11.31
C ASP A 172 -29.46 -6.20 10.05
N GLY A 173 -29.28 -7.51 9.89
CA GLY A 173 -28.64 -8.05 8.69
C GLY A 173 -29.43 -7.77 7.41
N GLN A 174 -30.76 -7.78 7.47
CA GLN A 174 -31.62 -7.48 6.32
C GLN A 174 -31.62 -5.98 5.99
N ASP A 175 -31.55 -5.09 6.97
CA ASP A 175 -31.40 -3.65 6.75
C ASP A 175 -30.09 -3.37 6.02
N GLU A 176 -28.97 -3.85 6.54
CA GLU A 176 -27.66 -3.61 5.91
C GLU A 176 -27.59 -4.21 4.49
N MET A 177 -28.23 -5.35 4.24
CA MET A 177 -28.34 -5.89 2.87
C MET A 177 -29.01 -4.90 1.91
N ASN A 178 -30.08 -4.23 2.36
CA ASN A 178 -30.80 -3.24 1.56
C ASN A 178 -30.02 -1.91 1.50
N ASP A 179 -29.38 -1.47 2.57
CA ASP A 179 -28.53 -0.26 2.59
C ASP A 179 -27.37 -0.35 1.60
N ILE A 180 -26.67 -1.49 1.56
CA ILE A 180 -25.61 -1.73 0.59
C ILE A 180 -26.19 -1.78 -0.84
N LEU A 181 -27.38 -2.38 -1.02
CA LEU A 181 -28.04 -2.47 -2.33
C LEU A 181 -28.40 -1.11 -2.91
N VAL A 182 -28.87 -0.18 -2.06
CA VAL A 182 -29.21 1.19 -2.46
C VAL A 182 -27.99 2.11 -2.49
N GLU A 183 -26.79 1.54 -2.36
CA GLU A 183 -25.50 2.23 -2.43
C GLU A 183 -25.38 3.35 -1.36
N SER A 184 -25.92 3.13 -0.15
CA SER A 184 -25.83 4.06 0.99
C SER A 184 -24.38 4.37 1.42
N TYR A 185 -23.43 3.52 1.03
CA TYR A 185 -22.01 3.63 1.39
C TYR A 185 -21.11 3.72 0.16
N GLU A 186 -20.45 4.87 -0.05
CA GLU A 186 -19.54 5.09 -1.20
C GLU A 186 -18.36 4.10 -1.22
N ASN A 187 -17.88 3.67 -0.05
CA ASN A 187 -16.75 2.75 0.10
C ASN A 187 -17.16 1.28 0.22
N ASN A 188 -18.45 0.96 0.20
CA ASN A 188 -18.95 -0.41 0.31
C ASN A 188 -20.01 -0.73 -0.75
N ILE A 189 -19.61 -0.68 -2.02
CA ILE A 189 -20.49 -1.09 -3.13
C ILE A 189 -20.42 -2.61 -3.33
N LYS A 190 -21.58 -3.27 -3.35
CA LYS A 190 -21.74 -4.68 -3.71
C LYS A 190 -22.90 -4.84 -4.68
N ARG A 191 -22.71 -5.66 -5.71
CA ARG A 191 -23.70 -5.85 -6.79
C ARG A 191 -24.05 -7.31 -7.04
N THR A 192 -23.24 -8.23 -6.52
CA THR A 192 -23.54 -9.66 -6.55
C THR A 192 -24.47 -10.02 -5.41
N TYR A 193 -25.39 -10.95 -5.62
CA TYR A 193 -26.32 -11.39 -4.59
C TYR A 193 -25.60 -11.92 -3.34
N GLY A 194 -24.50 -12.66 -3.55
CA GLY A 194 -23.65 -13.15 -2.47
C GLY A 194 -22.86 -12.06 -1.76
N GLY A 195 -22.37 -11.05 -2.50
CA GLY A 195 -21.68 -9.90 -1.90
C GLY A 195 -22.61 -9.09 -1.00
N LEU A 196 -23.80 -8.77 -1.49
CA LEU A 196 -24.84 -8.08 -0.71
C LEU A 196 -25.23 -8.86 0.54
N SER A 197 -25.61 -10.13 0.37
CA SER A 197 -26.06 -10.99 1.46
C SER A 197 -24.97 -11.19 2.51
N MET A 198 -23.72 -11.42 2.09
CA MET A 198 -22.63 -11.69 3.03
C MET A 198 -22.23 -10.44 3.83
N ASN A 199 -22.21 -9.25 3.21
CA ASN A 199 -21.86 -8.04 3.95
C ASN A 199 -22.94 -7.69 4.98
N GLY A 200 -24.22 -7.83 4.64
CA GLY A 200 -25.29 -7.59 5.61
C GLY A 200 -25.27 -8.55 6.80
N VAL A 201 -25.04 -9.86 6.60
CA VAL A 201 -24.92 -10.77 7.75
C VAL A 201 -23.66 -10.53 8.59
N MET A 202 -22.60 -9.94 8.02
CA MET A 202 -21.40 -9.57 8.78
C MET A 202 -21.66 -8.35 9.66
N HIS A 203 -22.40 -7.35 9.17
CA HIS A 203 -22.85 -6.23 10.00
C HIS A 203 -23.70 -6.72 11.19
N MET A 204 -24.59 -7.68 10.96
CA MET A 204 -25.33 -8.33 12.04
C MET A 204 -24.41 -8.95 13.11
N ALA A 205 -23.29 -9.57 12.71
CA ALA A 205 -22.32 -10.09 13.69
C ALA A 205 -21.60 -8.97 14.45
N ASP A 206 -21.30 -7.85 13.79
CA ASP A 206 -20.70 -6.69 14.45
C ASP A 206 -21.67 -6.05 15.47
N SER A 207 -22.96 -5.95 15.13
CA SER A 207 -24.02 -5.41 16.00
C SER A 207 -24.37 -6.34 17.17
N TYR A 208 -24.47 -7.66 16.92
CA TYR A 208 -25.01 -8.62 17.87
C TYR A 208 -23.99 -9.60 18.48
N GLY A 209 -22.71 -9.47 18.12
CA GLY A 209 -21.62 -10.34 18.58
C GLY A 209 -21.94 -11.81 18.34
N SER A 210 -21.74 -12.65 19.38
CA SER A 210 -21.95 -14.10 19.27
C SER A 210 -23.35 -14.52 18.83
N ALA A 211 -24.37 -13.69 19.06
CA ALA A 211 -25.73 -13.98 18.61
C ALA A 211 -25.87 -13.81 17.09
N GLY A 212 -25.24 -12.77 16.52
CA GLY A 212 -25.17 -12.59 15.06
C GLY A 212 -24.27 -13.63 14.40
N GLU A 213 -23.12 -13.94 15.00
CA GLU A 213 -22.21 -14.99 14.51
C GLU A 213 -22.91 -16.36 14.37
N GLU A 214 -23.82 -16.70 15.29
CA GLU A 214 -24.58 -17.95 15.23
C GLU A 214 -25.57 -17.96 14.05
N GLU A 215 -26.24 -16.84 13.77
CA GLU A 215 -27.18 -16.73 12.65
C GLU A 215 -26.48 -16.87 11.28
N ILE A 216 -25.26 -16.33 11.13
CA ILE A 216 -24.45 -16.46 9.90
C ILE A 216 -24.28 -17.92 9.48
N LEU A 217 -24.06 -18.83 10.45
CA LEU A 217 -23.80 -20.24 10.17
C LEU A 217 -24.96 -20.93 9.46
N TYR A 218 -26.18 -20.40 9.62
CA TYR A 218 -27.39 -21.07 9.20
C TYR A 218 -28.15 -20.32 8.11
N TRP A 219 -27.88 -19.04 7.87
CA TRP A 219 -28.50 -18.26 6.80
C TRP A 219 -27.84 -18.55 5.45
N THR A 220 -28.50 -19.38 4.63
CA THR A 220 -27.86 -20.01 3.47
C THR A 220 -28.34 -19.41 2.16
N ILE A 221 -27.41 -19.10 1.25
CA ILE A 221 -27.71 -18.72 -0.13
C ILE A 221 -28.11 -19.97 -0.91
N PHE A 222 -29.26 -19.90 -1.57
CA PHE A 222 -29.65 -20.83 -2.61
C PHE A 222 -29.71 -20.07 -3.93
N GLY A 223 -29.08 -20.63 -4.96
CA GLY A 223 -28.92 -19.98 -6.26
C GLY A 223 -27.45 -19.73 -6.54
N ASP A 224 -27.18 -18.87 -7.51
CA ASP A 224 -25.82 -18.47 -7.86
C ASP A 224 -25.43 -17.22 -7.03
N PRO A 225 -24.43 -17.30 -6.13
CA PRO A 225 -24.00 -16.15 -5.35
C PRO A 225 -23.32 -15.06 -6.19
N SER A 226 -22.85 -15.39 -7.40
CA SER A 226 -22.15 -14.45 -8.28
C SER A 226 -23.08 -13.61 -9.13
N VAL A 227 -24.38 -13.95 -9.21
CA VAL A 227 -25.36 -13.20 -10.00
C VAL A 227 -25.34 -11.73 -9.63
N VAL A 228 -25.13 -10.88 -10.63
CA VAL A 228 -25.26 -9.43 -10.48
C VAL A 228 -26.74 -9.09 -10.49
N VAL A 229 -27.27 -8.60 -9.38
CA VAL A 229 -28.69 -8.23 -9.27
C VAL A 229 -29.02 -7.02 -10.13
N ARG A 230 -30.30 -6.83 -10.44
CA ARG A 230 -30.80 -5.67 -11.20
C ARG A 230 -31.85 -4.95 -10.37
N THR A 231 -31.66 -3.65 -10.19
CA THR A 231 -32.57 -2.75 -9.47
C THR A 231 -33.25 -1.75 -10.40
N ASP A 232 -32.80 -1.68 -11.65
CA ASP A 232 -33.35 -0.79 -12.67
C ASP A 232 -33.47 -1.50 -14.03
N THR A 233 -34.31 -0.96 -14.91
CA THR A 233 -34.45 -1.42 -16.29
C THR A 233 -33.10 -1.29 -17.00
N PRO A 234 -32.53 -2.38 -17.53
CA PRO A 234 -31.19 -2.36 -18.12
C PRO A 234 -31.10 -1.44 -19.34
N THR A 235 -30.01 -0.67 -19.43
CA THR A 235 -29.73 0.23 -20.55
C THR A 235 -28.50 -0.20 -21.35
N ASP A 236 -28.43 0.20 -22.62
CA ASP A 236 -27.24 -0.07 -23.45
C ASP A 236 -25.99 0.62 -22.88
N MET A 237 -24.82 0.09 -23.27
CA MET A 237 -23.51 0.71 -23.02
C MET A 237 -22.91 1.18 -24.35
N SER A 238 -22.26 2.34 -24.33
CA SER A 238 -21.34 2.74 -25.40
C SER A 238 -19.99 2.08 -25.17
N ILE A 239 -19.51 1.30 -26.15
CA ILE A 239 -18.24 0.57 -26.07
C ILE A 239 -17.44 0.81 -27.35
N ALA A 240 -16.15 1.11 -27.18
CA ALA A 240 -15.19 1.31 -28.25
C ALA A 240 -14.02 0.32 -28.10
N HIS A 241 -13.70 -0.38 -29.19
CA HIS A 241 -12.55 -1.28 -29.27
C HIS A 241 -12.18 -1.50 -30.75
N SER A 242 -11.00 -2.07 -31.01
CA SER A 242 -10.62 -2.49 -32.36
C SER A 242 -11.45 -3.71 -32.81
N GLU A 243 -11.86 -3.77 -34.09
CA GLU A 243 -12.51 -4.97 -34.64
C GLU A 243 -11.52 -6.09 -34.97
N ILE A 244 -10.23 -5.76 -35.00
CA ILE A 244 -9.13 -6.67 -35.32
C ILE A 244 -8.09 -6.70 -34.21
N MET A 245 -7.48 -7.86 -34.05
CA MET A 245 -6.31 -8.10 -33.23
C MET A 245 -5.26 -8.75 -34.13
N ILE A 246 -4.00 -8.37 -33.97
CA ILE A 246 -2.92 -8.98 -34.75
C ILE A 246 -2.37 -10.18 -33.97
N ILE A 247 -2.00 -11.25 -34.67
CA ILE A 247 -1.26 -12.35 -34.05
C ILE A 247 -0.02 -11.79 -33.35
N GLY A 248 0.24 -12.25 -32.14
CA GLY A 248 1.30 -11.72 -31.30
C GLY A 248 0.86 -10.66 -30.29
N ALA A 249 -0.38 -10.18 -30.36
CA ALA A 249 -0.89 -9.23 -29.39
C ALA A 249 -0.74 -9.80 -27.97
N THR A 250 -0.10 -9.02 -27.10
CA THR A 250 0.05 -9.28 -25.67
C THR A 250 -1.02 -8.56 -24.86
N GLU A 251 -1.72 -7.61 -25.46
CA GLU A 251 -2.80 -6.86 -24.82
C GLU A 251 -3.92 -6.49 -25.80
N PHE A 252 -5.06 -6.06 -25.25
CA PHE A 252 -6.18 -5.52 -26.02
C PHE A 252 -6.92 -4.43 -25.26
N TYR A 253 -7.13 -3.28 -25.90
CA TYR A 253 -7.75 -2.11 -25.29
C TYR A 253 -9.24 -2.01 -25.58
N VAL A 254 -10.03 -1.71 -24.54
CA VAL A 254 -11.48 -1.47 -24.60
C VAL A 254 -11.83 -0.24 -23.76
N GLU A 255 -12.65 0.65 -24.31
CA GLU A 255 -13.15 1.84 -23.63
C GLU A 255 -14.68 1.79 -23.55
N THR A 256 -15.25 2.21 -22.42
CA THR A 256 -16.69 2.23 -22.15
C THR A 256 -17.08 3.52 -21.43
N GLU A 257 -18.38 3.84 -21.40
CA GLU A 257 -18.88 4.97 -20.60
C GLU A 257 -19.08 4.64 -19.11
N VAL A 258 -18.80 3.42 -18.66
CA VAL A 258 -19.17 2.90 -17.34
C VAL A 258 -17.94 2.47 -16.54
N PRO A 259 -17.55 3.20 -15.49
CA PRO A 259 -16.53 2.74 -14.56
C PRO A 259 -16.91 1.44 -13.85
N GLY A 260 -15.92 0.56 -13.62
CA GLY A 260 -16.13 -0.76 -13.02
C GLY A 260 -16.94 -1.76 -13.86
N ALA A 261 -17.07 -1.56 -15.18
CA ALA A 261 -17.59 -2.60 -16.08
C ALA A 261 -16.58 -3.75 -16.20
N LEU A 262 -17.06 -5.00 -16.24
CA LEU A 262 -16.21 -6.16 -16.46
C LEU A 262 -16.07 -6.43 -17.95
N VAL A 263 -14.84 -6.38 -18.46
CA VAL A 263 -14.49 -6.68 -19.84
C VAL A 263 -13.77 -8.03 -19.87
N ALA A 264 -14.17 -8.93 -20.76
CA ALA A 264 -13.58 -10.26 -20.89
C ALA A 264 -13.44 -10.69 -22.34
N ILE A 265 -12.29 -11.28 -22.68
CA ILE A 265 -12.04 -11.93 -23.98
C ILE A 265 -11.86 -13.43 -23.77
N SER A 266 -12.56 -14.22 -24.57
CA SER A 266 -12.52 -15.69 -24.50
C SER A 266 -12.50 -16.33 -25.88
N ARG A 267 -12.08 -17.59 -25.95
CA ARG A 267 -12.12 -18.40 -27.16
C ARG A 267 -12.63 -19.80 -26.83
N ASN A 268 -13.69 -20.24 -27.52
CA ASN A 268 -14.29 -21.57 -27.33
C ASN A 268 -14.64 -21.90 -25.86
N GLY A 269 -14.99 -20.90 -25.06
CA GLY A 269 -15.32 -21.04 -23.64
C GLY A 269 -14.12 -20.98 -22.68
N GLU A 270 -12.90 -20.83 -23.19
CA GLU A 270 -11.70 -20.58 -22.38
C GLU A 270 -11.45 -19.07 -22.28
N LEU A 271 -11.31 -18.57 -21.06
CA LEU A 271 -11.00 -17.17 -20.79
C LEU A 271 -9.54 -16.88 -21.15
N LEU A 272 -9.30 -15.86 -21.96
CA LEU A 272 -7.96 -15.41 -22.35
C LEU A 272 -7.47 -14.28 -21.44
N ALA A 273 -8.35 -13.30 -21.17
CA ALA A 273 -8.10 -12.21 -20.25
C ALA A 273 -9.42 -11.58 -19.79
N SER A 274 -9.41 -10.94 -18.63
CA SER A 274 -10.51 -10.11 -18.15
C SER A 274 -10.02 -8.99 -17.24
N MET A 275 -10.65 -7.82 -17.30
CA MET A 275 -10.31 -6.69 -16.46
C MET A 275 -11.56 -5.84 -16.16
N PHE A 276 -11.61 -5.22 -14.98
CA PHE A 276 -12.59 -4.17 -14.70
C PHE A 276 -12.10 -2.84 -15.27
N THR A 277 -12.99 -2.06 -15.87
CA THR A 277 -12.65 -0.72 -16.35
C THR A 277 -12.31 0.21 -15.18
N ASP A 278 -11.36 1.10 -15.41
CA ASP A 278 -10.93 2.13 -14.46
C ASP A 278 -11.99 3.23 -14.25
N ALA A 279 -11.63 4.28 -13.51
CA ALA A 279 -12.50 5.43 -13.24
C ALA A 279 -12.90 6.22 -14.51
N ASN A 280 -12.17 6.08 -15.61
CA ASN A 280 -12.48 6.70 -16.90
C ASN A 280 -13.28 5.76 -17.81
N GLY A 281 -13.55 4.52 -17.38
CA GLY A 281 -14.24 3.52 -18.19
C GLY A 281 -13.32 2.76 -19.17
N ALA A 282 -12.00 2.84 -19.02
CA ALA A 282 -11.02 2.16 -19.86
C ALA A 282 -10.51 0.85 -19.23
N ALA A 283 -10.25 -0.16 -20.07
CA ALA A 283 -9.66 -1.43 -19.69
C ALA A 283 -8.62 -1.88 -20.72
N THR A 284 -7.41 -2.17 -20.27
CA THR A 284 -6.38 -2.88 -21.04
C THR A 284 -6.36 -4.32 -20.58
N LEU A 285 -6.75 -5.26 -21.44
CA LEU A 285 -6.70 -6.68 -21.16
C LEU A 285 -5.31 -7.22 -21.50
N GLU A 286 -4.54 -7.60 -20.50
CA GLU A 286 -3.26 -8.27 -20.68
C GLU A 286 -3.45 -9.78 -20.85
N PHE A 287 -2.82 -10.37 -21.87
CA PHE A 287 -2.84 -11.80 -22.11
C PHE A 287 -1.64 -12.47 -21.43
N GLY A 288 -1.88 -13.57 -20.72
CA GLY A 288 -0.80 -14.34 -20.08
C GLY A 288 0.19 -14.98 -21.08
N SER A 289 -0.19 -15.06 -22.36
CA SER A 289 0.68 -15.41 -23.49
C SER A 289 0.19 -14.65 -24.71
N SER A 290 1.09 -14.31 -25.63
CA SER A 290 0.72 -13.66 -26.88
C SER A 290 -0.29 -14.49 -27.68
N ILE A 291 -1.18 -13.81 -28.40
CA ILE A 291 -2.23 -14.48 -29.19
C ILE A 291 -1.62 -15.03 -30.49
N ASP A 292 -1.30 -16.31 -30.51
CA ASP A 292 -0.60 -16.97 -31.63
C ASP A 292 -1.54 -17.54 -32.73
N THR A 293 -2.81 -17.74 -32.40
CA THR A 293 -3.73 -18.50 -33.24
C THR A 293 -4.73 -17.58 -33.94
N PRO A 294 -4.76 -17.55 -35.30
CA PRO A 294 -5.73 -16.76 -36.05
C PRO A 294 -7.18 -17.26 -35.88
N GLY A 295 -8.13 -16.35 -36.12
CA GLY A 295 -9.57 -16.61 -36.01
C GLY A 295 -10.25 -15.68 -35.01
N SER A 296 -11.52 -15.92 -34.74
CA SER A 296 -12.32 -15.04 -33.88
C SER A 296 -12.18 -15.36 -32.38
N VAL A 297 -12.17 -14.32 -31.56
CA VAL A 297 -12.35 -14.37 -30.10
C VAL A 297 -13.66 -13.67 -29.73
N ASN A 298 -14.29 -14.08 -28.65
CA ASN A 298 -15.50 -13.45 -28.11
C ASN A 298 -15.10 -12.37 -27.11
N LEU A 299 -15.62 -11.15 -27.30
CA LEU A 299 -15.52 -10.05 -26.36
C LEU A 299 -16.88 -9.87 -25.68
N VAL A 300 -16.89 -9.91 -24.35
CA VAL A 300 -18.08 -9.69 -23.52
C VAL A 300 -17.80 -8.54 -22.55
N VAL A 301 -18.73 -7.60 -22.45
CA VAL A 301 -18.70 -6.51 -21.46
C VAL A 301 -19.99 -6.51 -20.66
N THR A 302 -19.88 -6.53 -19.33
CA THR A 302 -21.03 -6.52 -18.41
C THR A 302 -20.89 -5.42 -17.35
N ALA A 303 -22.01 -4.86 -16.92
CA ALA A 303 -22.07 -3.88 -15.84
C ALA A 303 -23.45 -3.87 -15.17
N PHE A 304 -23.51 -3.31 -13.95
CA PHE A 304 -24.74 -3.21 -13.15
C PHE A 304 -25.81 -2.36 -13.86
N ASN A 305 -27.04 -2.86 -13.92
CA ASN A 305 -28.17 -2.25 -14.64
C ASN A 305 -27.88 -1.91 -16.12
N LYS A 306 -26.96 -2.64 -16.76
CA LYS A 306 -26.65 -2.53 -18.19
C LYS A 306 -27.02 -3.77 -18.98
N MET A 307 -27.27 -3.58 -20.27
CA MET A 307 -27.35 -4.65 -21.26
C MET A 307 -25.95 -5.21 -21.49
N PRO A 308 -25.74 -6.54 -21.38
CA PRO A 308 -24.49 -7.17 -21.78
C PRO A 308 -24.16 -6.86 -23.24
N TYR A 309 -22.92 -6.51 -23.51
CA TYR A 309 -22.41 -6.39 -24.87
C TYR A 309 -21.60 -7.62 -25.21
N GLU A 310 -21.95 -8.27 -26.32
CA GLU A 310 -21.25 -9.44 -26.83
C GLU A 310 -20.95 -9.25 -28.31
N THR A 311 -19.68 -9.43 -28.69
CA THR A 311 -19.23 -9.35 -30.08
C THR A 311 -18.03 -10.26 -30.32
N THR A 312 -17.55 -10.31 -31.56
CA THR A 312 -16.34 -11.03 -31.94
C THR A 312 -15.25 -10.08 -32.42
N VAL A 313 -14.02 -10.31 -31.99
CA VAL A 313 -12.81 -9.65 -32.51
C VAL A 313 -12.05 -10.64 -33.39
N ASN A 314 -11.62 -10.22 -34.58
CA ASN A 314 -10.90 -11.09 -35.50
C ASN A 314 -9.38 -11.01 -35.28
N VAL A 315 -8.76 -12.13 -34.95
CA VAL A 315 -7.31 -12.28 -34.89
C VAL A 315 -6.80 -12.59 -36.30
N ILE A 316 -5.97 -11.70 -36.85
CA ILE A 316 -5.46 -11.78 -38.22
C ILE A 316 -3.92 -11.84 -38.26
N ALA A 317 -3.40 -12.57 -39.23
CA ALA A 317 -2.00 -12.50 -39.63
C ALA A 317 -1.81 -11.34 -40.63
N PRO A 318 -0.78 -10.49 -40.49
CA PRO A 318 -0.50 -9.43 -41.45
C PRO A 318 -0.16 -9.96 -42.85
N ASP A 319 -0.55 -9.21 -43.89
CA ASP A 319 -0.07 -9.44 -45.26
C ASP A 319 1.43 -9.04 -45.33
N GLY A 320 2.25 -9.84 -46.02
CA GLY A 320 3.71 -9.66 -46.02
C GLY A 320 4.39 -10.44 -44.91
N ALA A 321 5.66 -10.15 -44.63
CA ALA A 321 6.36 -10.72 -43.48
C ALA A 321 6.04 -9.92 -42.22
N TYR A 322 6.01 -10.61 -41.09
CA TYR A 322 5.85 -9.99 -39.79
C TYR A 322 6.60 -10.83 -38.77
N LEU A 323 7.76 -10.35 -38.32
CA LEU A 323 8.51 -11.05 -37.29
C LEU A 323 7.88 -10.77 -35.95
N LEU A 324 7.90 -11.75 -35.06
CA LEU A 324 7.52 -11.62 -33.66
C LEU A 324 8.71 -12.07 -32.80
N LEU A 325 9.06 -11.27 -31.80
CA LEU A 325 10.04 -11.67 -30.78
C LEU A 325 9.47 -12.81 -29.92
N GLY A 326 10.24 -13.88 -29.78
CA GLY A 326 9.96 -15.00 -28.89
C GLY A 326 10.84 -14.95 -27.64
N ASP A 327 11.40 -16.10 -27.27
CA ASP A 327 12.20 -16.26 -26.06
C ASP A 327 13.49 -15.45 -26.11
N LEU A 328 13.89 -14.93 -24.95
CA LEU A 328 15.16 -14.26 -24.71
C LEU A 328 15.99 -15.10 -23.73
N THR A 329 17.23 -15.40 -24.09
CA THR A 329 18.13 -16.25 -23.30
C THR A 329 19.48 -15.58 -23.15
N ILE A 330 19.91 -15.43 -21.90
CA ILE A 330 21.20 -14.83 -21.56
C ILE A 330 22.17 -15.95 -21.19
N ALA A 331 23.40 -15.83 -21.63
CA ALA A 331 24.51 -16.69 -21.24
C ALA A 331 25.74 -15.85 -20.89
N GLY A 332 26.15 -15.91 -19.63
CA GLY A 332 27.17 -15.06 -19.00
C GLY A 332 26.72 -14.71 -17.58
N GLY A 333 27.66 -14.61 -16.63
CA GLY A 333 27.36 -14.43 -15.20
C GLY A 333 27.00 -15.69 -14.41
N THR A 334 26.44 -15.49 -13.21
CA THR A 334 25.91 -16.56 -12.35
C THR A 334 24.44 -16.86 -12.68
N ASP A 335 24.20 -17.65 -13.72
CA ASP A 335 22.86 -18.08 -14.18
C ASP A 335 21.89 -18.43 -13.00
N PRO A 336 20.74 -17.73 -12.84
CA PRO A 336 20.01 -16.97 -13.86
C PRO A 336 20.13 -15.43 -13.86
N SER A 337 21.01 -14.81 -13.08
CA SER A 337 21.17 -13.34 -13.06
C SER A 337 22.50 -12.87 -13.66
N LEU A 338 22.52 -11.62 -14.11
CA LEU A 338 23.72 -10.91 -14.55
C LEU A 338 24.31 -10.19 -13.34
N ASP A 339 25.59 -10.38 -13.05
CA ASP A 339 26.27 -9.58 -12.06
C ASP A 339 26.88 -8.32 -12.72
N TYR A 340 27.01 -7.25 -11.94
CA TYR A 340 27.83 -6.09 -12.28
C TYR A 340 29.21 -6.52 -12.81
N GLY A 341 29.70 -5.84 -13.85
CA GLY A 341 30.99 -6.18 -14.45
C GLY A 341 31.04 -7.50 -15.25
N ASP A 342 29.94 -8.20 -15.47
CA ASP A 342 29.93 -9.41 -16.28
C ASP A 342 30.02 -9.16 -17.79
N ALA A 343 30.72 -10.07 -18.48
CA ALA A 343 30.61 -10.23 -19.92
C ALA A 343 29.51 -11.24 -20.24
N ALA A 344 28.52 -10.82 -21.03
CA ALA A 344 27.34 -11.61 -21.32
C ALA A 344 27.02 -11.73 -22.81
N THR A 345 26.28 -12.79 -23.14
CA THR A 345 25.76 -13.06 -24.47
C THR A 345 24.25 -13.21 -24.46
N LEU A 346 23.58 -12.66 -25.46
CA LEU A 346 22.13 -12.68 -25.60
C LEU A 346 21.73 -13.45 -26.87
N TYR A 347 20.82 -14.40 -26.70
CA TYR A 347 20.11 -15.08 -27.78
C TYR A 347 18.64 -14.72 -27.72
N THR A 348 18.02 -14.62 -28.88
CA THR A 348 16.59 -14.37 -29.01
C THR A 348 16.00 -15.21 -30.13
N THR A 349 14.75 -15.66 -29.99
CA THR A 349 14.03 -16.29 -31.09
C THR A 349 13.09 -15.30 -31.79
N PHE A 350 12.91 -15.49 -33.09
CA PHE A 350 11.95 -14.74 -33.90
C PHE A 350 11.14 -15.69 -34.76
N GLU A 351 9.82 -15.54 -34.76
CA GLU A 351 8.92 -16.25 -35.68
C GLU A 351 8.34 -15.28 -36.72
N ASN A 352 8.35 -15.66 -38.00
CA ASN A 352 7.64 -14.90 -39.02
C ASN A 352 6.16 -15.33 -39.08
N VAL A 353 5.29 -14.62 -38.36
CA VAL A 353 3.83 -14.86 -38.34
C VAL A 353 3.08 -14.21 -39.51
N GLY A 354 3.81 -13.53 -40.40
CA GLY A 354 3.28 -13.00 -41.66
C GLY A 354 2.94 -14.09 -42.69
N GLN A 355 2.37 -13.67 -43.82
CA GLN A 355 2.02 -14.58 -44.92
C GLN A 355 3.14 -14.77 -45.96
N ASP A 356 4.14 -13.89 -45.99
CA ASP A 356 5.27 -13.94 -46.93
C ASP A 356 6.63 -14.12 -46.23
N PRO A 357 7.66 -14.65 -46.93
CA PRO A 357 9.02 -14.69 -46.39
C PRO A 357 9.60 -13.29 -46.14
N SER A 358 10.41 -13.14 -45.09
CA SER A 358 10.95 -11.86 -44.62
C SER A 358 11.98 -11.18 -45.50
N GLY A 359 12.58 -11.88 -46.48
CA GLY A 359 13.82 -11.39 -47.09
C GLY A 359 14.99 -11.41 -46.10
N ASN A 360 16.18 -11.00 -46.53
CA ASN A 360 17.35 -11.00 -45.64
C ASN A 360 17.17 -9.98 -44.52
N LEU A 361 17.47 -10.40 -43.29
CA LEU A 361 17.24 -9.61 -42.09
C LEU A 361 18.55 -9.12 -41.48
N THR A 362 18.52 -7.91 -40.95
CA THR A 362 19.53 -7.38 -40.05
C THR A 362 18.90 -7.16 -38.68
N PHE A 363 19.53 -7.70 -37.64
CA PHE A 363 19.13 -7.54 -36.26
C PHE A 363 20.09 -6.62 -35.53
N THR A 364 19.57 -5.70 -34.73
CA THR A 364 20.36 -4.75 -33.95
C THR A 364 19.90 -4.74 -32.50
N LEU A 365 20.83 -4.94 -31.57
CA LEU A 365 20.65 -4.71 -30.14
C LEU A 365 21.09 -3.27 -29.82
N ILE A 366 20.22 -2.52 -29.16
CA ILE A 366 20.43 -1.10 -28.85
C ILE A 366 20.24 -0.90 -27.34
N HIS A 367 21.14 -0.12 -26.74
CA HIS A 367 21.06 0.39 -25.38
C HIS A 367 21.63 1.82 -25.39
N ASN A 368 21.01 2.75 -24.67
CA ASN A 368 21.33 4.18 -24.73
C ASN A 368 21.99 4.73 -23.47
N ASP A 369 22.13 3.93 -22.42
CA ASP A 369 22.67 4.33 -21.11
C ASP A 369 24.10 3.78 -20.87
N ASP A 370 24.66 4.04 -19.69
CA ASP A 370 25.98 3.59 -19.27
C ASP A 370 25.99 2.23 -18.56
N MET A 371 24.82 1.62 -18.34
CA MET A 371 24.67 0.32 -17.67
C MET A 371 25.38 -0.81 -18.42
N VAL A 372 25.44 -0.75 -19.76
CA VAL A 372 26.14 -1.75 -20.57
C VAL A 372 26.92 -1.16 -21.75
N THR A 373 28.04 -1.80 -22.08
CA THR A 373 28.78 -1.56 -23.32
C THR A 373 28.51 -2.70 -24.31
N ILE A 374 27.86 -2.40 -25.43
CA ILE A 374 27.59 -3.39 -26.49
C ILE A 374 28.85 -3.63 -27.33
N ASN A 375 29.34 -4.88 -27.32
CA ASN A 375 30.52 -5.32 -28.06
C ASN A 375 30.16 -5.82 -29.47
N THR A 376 29.09 -6.63 -29.56
CA THR A 376 28.55 -7.18 -30.81
C THR A 376 27.04 -6.92 -30.83
N GLY A 377 26.63 -5.80 -31.43
CA GLY A 377 25.24 -5.35 -31.46
C GLY A 377 24.49 -5.60 -32.77
N VAL A 378 25.17 -5.98 -33.86
CA VAL A 378 24.53 -6.13 -35.19
C VAL A 378 24.81 -7.52 -35.76
N LEU A 379 23.75 -8.22 -36.14
CA LEU A 379 23.80 -9.56 -36.74
C LEU A 379 23.00 -9.60 -38.04
N GLU A 380 23.45 -10.40 -39.01
CA GLU A 380 22.71 -10.63 -40.26
C GLU A 380 22.18 -12.07 -40.30
N ASN A 381 20.96 -12.24 -40.80
CA ASN A 381 20.34 -13.53 -41.05
C ASN A 381 19.71 -13.60 -42.45
N GLY A 382 19.55 -14.81 -42.96
CA GLY A 382 18.80 -15.03 -44.20
C GLY A 382 17.30 -14.76 -44.04
N SER A 383 16.55 -15.02 -45.12
CA SER A 383 15.09 -14.98 -45.07
C SER A 383 14.52 -16.06 -44.18
N VAL A 384 13.55 -15.65 -43.35
CA VAL A 384 12.70 -16.51 -42.53
C VAL A 384 11.38 -16.71 -43.29
N ALA A 385 11.02 -17.96 -43.59
CA ALA A 385 9.76 -18.26 -44.27
C ALA A 385 8.55 -17.99 -43.36
N ALA A 386 7.37 -17.82 -43.93
CA ALA A 386 6.13 -17.71 -43.15
C ALA A 386 5.92 -18.96 -42.28
N GLY A 387 5.68 -18.76 -40.98
CA GLY A 387 5.56 -19.79 -39.94
C GLY A 387 6.89 -20.47 -39.55
N GLU A 388 8.03 -19.92 -39.95
CA GLU A 388 9.36 -20.38 -39.53
C GLU A 388 9.86 -19.56 -38.34
N GLU A 389 10.50 -20.26 -37.40
CA GLU A 389 11.21 -19.66 -36.26
C GLU A 389 12.72 -19.70 -36.51
N VAL A 390 13.42 -18.64 -36.09
CA VAL A 390 14.88 -18.55 -36.12
C VAL A 390 15.44 -18.06 -34.79
N THR A 391 16.58 -18.61 -34.37
CA THR A 391 17.36 -18.08 -33.23
C THR A 391 18.45 -17.13 -33.72
N ILE A 392 18.50 -15.93 -33.15
CA ILE A 392 19.48 -14.89 -33.43
C ILE A 392 20.36 -14.70 -32.20
N GLY A 393 21.67 -14.68 -32.41
CA GLY A 393 22.67 -14.50 -31.37
C GLY A 393 24.02 -15.16 -31.72
N PRO A 394 25.03 -15.00 -30.86
CA PRO A 394 25.01 -14.16 -29.67
C PRO A 394 25.17 -12.67 -30.01
N PHE A 395 24.35 -11.80 -29.41
CA PHE A 395 24.79 -10.43 -29.16
C PHE A 395 25.72 -10.45 -27.96
N GLU A 396 26.79 -9.66 -27.96
CA GLU A 396 27.79 -9.64 -26.89
C GLU A 396 27.83 -8.26 -26.25
N PHE A 397 27.78 -8.19 -24.92
CA PHE A 397 27.86 -6.94 -24.16
C PHE A 397 28.58 -7.13 -22.83
N GLN A 398 28.97 -6.03 -22.22
CA GLN A 398 29.67 -5.94 -20.96
C GLN A 398 28.86 -5.08 -20.00
N VAL A 399 28.48 -5.63 -18.86
CA VAL A 399 27.79 -4.89 -17.79
C VAL A 399 28.79 -3.94 -17.13
N SER A 400 28.34 -2.73 -16.81
CA SER A 400 29.11 -1.73 -16.06
C SER A 400 29.38 -2.23 -14.65
N TRP A 401 30.49 -1.80 -14.07
CA TRP A 401 30.82 -2.11 -12.68
C TRP A 401 29.94 -1.31 -11.71
N ASN A 402 29.51 -0.11 -12.08
CA ASN A 402 28.82 0.81 -11.18
C ASN A 402 27.32 0.89 -11.49
N VAL A 403 26.68 -0.27 -11.60
CA VAL A 403 25.21 -0.38 -11.69
C VAL A 403 24.63 -0.51 -10.29
N GLU A 404 23.41 -0.04 -10.11
CA GLU A 404 22.67 -0.24 -8.86
C GLU A 404 22.20 -1.69 -8.72
N ASN A 405 22.18 -2.17 -7.48
CA ASN A 405 21.70 -3.51 -7.17
C ASN A 405 20.21 -3.65 -7.51
N GLY A 406 19.85 -4.63 -8.35
CA GLY A 406 18.47 -4.92 -8.73
C GLY A 406 17.93 -4.03 -9.87
N ALA A 407 18.78 -3.21 -10.51
CA ALA A 407 18.36 -2.39 -11.64
C ALA A 407 17.93 -3.23 -12.86
N MET A 408 17.09 -2.65 -13.71
CA MET A 408 16.62 -3.27 -14.96
C MET A 408 17.32 -2.61 -16.15
N ILE A 409 18.13 -3.37 -16.90
CA ILE A 409 18.82 -2.88 -18.09
C ILE A 409 17.85 -2.87 -19.28
N PRO A 410 17.49 -1.71 -19.84
CA PRO A 410 16.61 -1.63 -20.99
C PRO A 410 17.36 -1.91 -22.30
N PHE A 411 16.81 -2.80 -23.12
CA PHE A 411 17.29 -3.13 -24.46
C PHE A 411 16.18 -2.93 -25.49
N ILE A 412 16.57 -2.40 -26.66
CA ILE A 412 15.73 -2.43 -27.86
C ILE A 412 16.35 -3.43 -28.84
N ILE A 413 15.56 -4.43 -29.24
CA ILE A 413 15.91 -5.42 -30.25
C ILE A 413 15.15 -5.06 -31.53
N GLN A 414 15.91 -4.65 -32.55
CA GLN A 414 15.36 -4.28 -33.85
C GLN A 414 15.65 -5.38 -34.87
N ALA A 415 14.67 -5.72 -35.71
CA ALA A 415 14.83 -6.54 -36.90
C ALA A 415 14.38 -5.73 -38.12
N THR A 416 15.14 -5.74 -39.22
CA THR A 416 14.77 -5.04 -40.47
C THR A 416 15.16 -5.84 -41.70
N ASP A 417 14.33 -5.81 -42.74
CA ASP A 417 14.65 -6.34 -44.08
C ASP A 417 15.18 -5.26 -45.04
N GLY A 418 15.37 -4.03 -44.53
CA GLY A 418 15.76 -2.84 -45.28
C GLY A 418 14.59 -2.03 -45.86
N VAL A 419 13.35 -2.50 -45.71
CA VAL A 419 12.10 -1.81 -46.06
C VAL A 419 11.21 -1.67 -44.82
N GLU A 420 10.90 -2.78 -44.18
CA GLU A 420 10.14 -2.86 -42.93
C GLU A 420 11.10 -3.01 -41.74
N THR A 421 10.65 -2.52 -40.59
CA THR A 421 11.39 -2.58 -39.33
C THR A 421 10.44 -2.99 -38.21
N TRP A 422 10.84 -3.99 -37.44
CA TRP A 422 10.17 -4.45 -36.22
C TRP A 422 11.07 -4.13 -35.03
N GLU A 423 10.52 -3.48 -34.00
CA GLU A 423 11.25 -3.09 -32.79
C GLU A 423 10.55 -3.67 -31.57
N TYR A 424 11.36 -4.15 -30.63
CA TYR A 424 10.91 -4.78 -29.39
C TYR A 424 11.72 -4.25 -28.23
N GLU A 425 11.04 -3.88 -27.15
CA GLU A 425 11.66 -3.49 -25.88
C GLU A 425 11.75 -4.69 -24.95
N SER A 426 12.84 -4.80 -24.20
CA SER A 426 13.05 -5.82 -23.18
C SER A 426 13.89 -5.26 -22.05
N GLU A 427 13.61 -5.71 -20.84
CA GLU A 427 14.36 -5.34 -19.65
C GLU A 427 15.02 -6.58 -19.03
N ILE A 428 16.26 -6.44 -18.57
CA ILE A 428 17.05 -7.54 -18.00
C ILE A 428 17.57 -7.12 -16.61
N PRO A 429 17.25 -7.86 -15.53
CA PRO A 429 17.73 -7.52 -14.20
C PRO A 429 19.24 -7.71 -14.07
N VAL A 430 19.87 -6.84 -13.26
CA VAL A 430 21.29 -6.93 -12.90
C VAL A 430 21.47 -6.87 -11.39
N ASP A 431 22.33 -7.75 -10.88
CA ASP A 431 22.68 -7.87 -9.47
C ASP A 431 23.99 -7.11 -9.21
N ALA A 432 24.05 -6.41 -8.07
CA ALA A 432 25.26 -5.70 -7.64
C ALA A 432 25.39 -5.73 -6.10
N PRO A 433 26.55 -5.35 -5.54
CA PRO A 433 26.70 -5.18 -4.09
C PRO A 433 25.94 -3.95 -3.60
N GLU A 434 25.45 -4.00 -2.37
CA GLU A 434 24.77 -2.90 -1.69
C GLU A 434 25.17 -2.92 -0.22
N PHE A 435 25.60 -1.79 0.34
CA PHE A 435 26.25 -1.78 1.66
C PHE A 435 25.41 -1.07 2.71
N GLU A 436 25.17 -1.78 3.81
CA GLU A 436 24.48 -1.27 4.99
C GLU A 436 25.48 -1.04 6.12
N LEU A 437 25.43 0.13 6.75
CA LEU A 437 26.20 0.44 7.95
C LEU A 437 25.48 -0.11 9.19
N ILE A 438 26.07 -1.10 9.86
CA ILE A 438 25.49 -1.76 11.03
C ILE A 438 25.84 -1.03 12.32
N SER A 439 27.11 -0.65 12.48
CA SER A 439 27.58 0.06 13.66
C SER A 439 28.84 0.86 13.40
N VAL A 440 29.05 1.88 14.24
CA VAL A 440 30.27 2.66 14.33
C VAL A 440 30.61 2.80 15.81
N GLU A 441 31.83 2.42 16.19
CA GLU A 441 32.30 2.44 17.58
C GLU A 441 33.68 3.08 17.67
N PHE A 442 33.90 3.93 18.67
CA PHE A 442 35.24 4.45 18.98
C PHE A 442 35.90 3.56 20.05
N LEU A 443 37.05 2.97 19.72
CA LEU A 443 37.86 2.18 20.65
C LEU A 443 38.77 3.06 21.51
N ASP A 444 38.21 4.15 22.06
CA ASP A 444 38.94 4.98 23.02
C ASP A 444 39.03 4.29 24.40
N MET A 445 39.90 4.80 25.27
CA MET A 445 39.95 4.38 26.69
C MET A 445 39.21 5.38 27.61
N GLY A 446 38.32 6.18 27.03
CA GLY A 446 37.70 7.38 27.57
C GLY A 446 36.16 7.29 27.63
N ASN A 447 35.50 8.26 27.00
CA ASN A 447 34.07 8.54 27.09
C ASN A 447 33.25 8.07 25.86
N GLY A 448 33.83 7.29 24.96
CA GLY A 448 33.14 6.73 23.79
C GLY A 448 32.94 7.72 22.64
N THR A 449 33.74 8.80 22.58
CA THR A 449 33.70 9.81 21.52
C THR A 449 35.11 10.29 21.17
N LEU A 450 35.26 10.93 20.01
CA LEU A 450 36.51 11.54 19.60
C LEU A 450 36.59 12.99 20.12
N ASP A 451 37.26 13.21 21.25
CA ASP A 451 37.40 14.55 21.83
C ASP A 451 38.42 15.43 21.05
N PRO A 452 38.25 16.76 21.00
CA PRO A 452 39.24 17.65 20.39
C PRO A 452 40.66 17.47 20.92
N GLY A 453 41.60 17.17 20.01
CA GLY A 453 43.01 16.90 20.33
C GLY A 453 43.31 15.43 20.66
N GLU A 454 42.33 14.54 20.59
CA GLU A 454 42.48 13.11 20.78
C GLU A 454 42.75 12.38 19.45
N THR A 455 43.48 11.27 19.55
CA THR A 455 43.63 10.27 18.48
C THR A 455 43.04 8.96 18.97
N THR A 456 42.13 8.36 18.18
CA THR A 456 41.50 7.08 18.50
C THR A 456 41.35 6.19 17.26
N THR A 457 40.87 4.97 17.46
CA THR A 457 40.47 4.06 16.37
C THR A 457 38.94 3.98 16.31
N MET A 458 38.36 4.31 15.17
CA MET A 458 36.96 4.09 14.86
C MET A 458 36.80 2.75 14.13
N GLN A 459 35.90 1.90 14.62
CA GLN A 459 35.51 0.66 13.98
C GLN A 459 34.14 0.80 13.34
N LEU A 460 34.01 0.38 12.08
CA LEU A 460 32.75 0.32 11.36
C LEU A 460 32.45 -1.14 11.02
N VAL A 461 31.21 -1.58 11.25
CA VAL A 461 30.74 -2.87 10.78
C VAL A 461 29.79 -2.60 9.61
N LEU A 462 30.16 -3.10 8.44
CA LEU A 462 29.37 -3.00 7.21
C LEU A 462 28.83 -4.37 6.84
N ASN A 463 27.64 -4.41 6.25
CA ASN A 463 27.01 -5.62 5.74
C ASN A 463 26.75 -5.47 4.23
N ASN A 464 27.06 -6.49 3.43
CA ASN A 464 26.66 -6.50 2.02
C ASN A 464 25.25 -7.06 1.91
N MET A 465 24.26 -6.20 1.73
CA MET A 465 22.86 -6.56 1.52
C MET A 465 22.51 -6.75 0.04
N GLY A 466 23.47 -6.53 -0.86
CA GLY A 466 23.31 -6.69 -2.29
C GLY A 466 23.10 -8.12 -2.75
N LEU A 467 22.75 -8.26 -4.03
CA LEU A 467 22.56 -9.54 -4.69
C LEU A 467 23.87 -10.13 -5.24
N SER A 468 24.95 -9.36 -5.28
CA SER A 468 26.27 -9.84 -5.71
C SER A 468 27.39 -9.62 -4.67
N PRO A 469 28.35 -10.55 -4.59
CA PRO A 469 29.51 -10.42 -3.70
C PRO A 469 30.58 -9.48 -4.27
N VAL A 470 31.49 -9.04 -3.42
CA VAL A 470 32.68 -8.26 -3.81
C VAL A 470 33.94 -9.14 -3.75
N ASP A 471 34.58 -9.36 -4.90
CA ASP A 471 35.89 -10.03 -4.95
C ASP A 471 37.01 -9.05 -4.60
N SER A 472 37.88 -9.44 -3.66
CA SER A 472 39.07 -8.69 -3.27
C SER A 472 38.78 -7.21 -2.99
N PRO A 473 37.88 -6.91 -2.02
CA PRO A 473 37.44 -5.55 -1.75
C PRO A 473 38.61 -4.65 -1.33
N THR A 474 38.57 -3.41 -1.78
CA THR A 474 39.50 -2.34 -1.41
C THR A 474 38.74 -1.26 -0.65
N PHE A 475 39.41 -0.66 0.33
CA PHE A 475 38.82 0.38 1.17
C PHE A 475 39.74 1.59 1.20
N ASP A 476 39.18 2.77 0.96
CA ASP A 476 39.83 4.05 1.19
C ASP A 476 38.88 4.97 1.98
N VAL A 477 39.42 6.04 2.55
CA VAL A 477 38.61 7.03 3.27
C VAL A 477 39.07 8.44 2.94
N THR A 478 38.11 9.31 2.75
CA THR A 478 38.34 10.72 2.48
C THR A 478 37.54 11.59 3.44
N SER A 479 38.05 12.79 3.70
CA SER A 479 37.32 13.83 4.41
C SER A 479 37.81 15.18 3.92
N SER A 480 36.88 16.11 3.71
CA SER A 480 37.16 17.52 3.42
C SER A 480 37.28 18.35 4.70
N ASP A 481 37.01 17.76 5.87
CA ASP A 481 36.93 18.46 7.14
C ASP A 481 38.31 18.82 7.71
N PRO A 482 38.63 20.11 7.92
CA PRO A 482 39.93 20.51 8.46
C PRO A 482 40.16 20.13 9.93
N ASN A 483 39.10 19.76 10.67
CA ASN A 483 39.19 19.33 12.06
C ASN A 483 39.49 17.84 12.20
N ILE A 484 39.47 17.08 11.10
CA ILE A 484 39.78 15.64 11.09
C ILE A 484 41.10 15.38 10.36
N ILE A 485 41.96 14.60 11.00
CA ILE A 485 43.18 14.06 10.39
C ILE A 485 43.00 12.54 10.28
N LEU A 486 42.95 12.05 9.04
CA LEU A 486 42.84 10.62 8.73
C LEU A 486 44.19 9.92 8.85
N GLY A 487 44.18 8.78 9.54
CA GLY A 487 45.31 7.88 9.73
C GLY A 487 45.20 6.62 8.88
N ALA A 488 45.66 5.49 9.42
CA ALA A 488 45.60 4.21 8.71
C ALA A 488 44.19 3.61 8.73
N LEU A 489 43.72 3.17 7.55
CA LEU A 489 42.52 2.34 7.39
C LEU A 489 42.92 0.88 7.21
N THR A 490 42.26 -0.02 7.93
CA THR A 490 42.44 -1.47 7.80
C THR A 490 41.09 -2.18 7.77
N SER A 491 41.04 -3.38 7.20
CA SER A 491 39.85 -4.24 7.15
C SER A 491 40.19 -5.63 7.70
N ASP A 492 39.20 -6.29 8.31
CA ASP A 492 39.30 -7.69 8.72
C ASP A 492 39.13 -8.68 7.55
N ASN A 493 38.64 -8.22 6.40
CA ASN A 493 38.47 -9.01 5.20
C ASN A 493 38.88 -8.23 3.94
N ALA A 494 39.78 -8.82 3.16
CA ALA A 494 40.34 -8.23 1.95
C ALA A 494 40.34 -9.19 0.74
N TYR A 495 39.59 -10.29 0.84
CA TYR A 495 39.60 -11.34 -0.19
C TYR A 495 38.24 -11.58 -0.81
N TRP A 496 37.17 -11.63 -0.02
CA TRP A 496 35.84 -11.96 -0.53
C TRP A 496 34.75 -11.48 0.42
N TRP A 497 33.86 -10.61 -0.04
CA TRP A 497 32.72 -10.12 0.73
C TRP A 497 31.43 -10.73 0.20
N ASP A 498 30.97 -11.77 0.87
CA ASP A 498 29.77 -12.53 0.49
C ASP A 498 28.47 -11.78 0.86
N ASN A 499 27.36 -12.15 0.23
CA ASN A 499 26.05 -11.55 0.48
C ASN A 499 25.59 -11.88 1.90
N GLY A 500 25.00 -10.91 2.59
CA GLY A 500 24.58 -10.96 3.99
C GLY A 500 25.72 -11.15 4.99
N SER A 501 26.98 -11.03 4.56
CA SER A 501 28.14 -11.11 5.43
C SER A 501 28.65 -9.73 5.82
N GLN A 502 29.27 -9.66 7.00
CA GLN A 502 29.82 -8.43 7.54
C GLN A 502 31.32 -8.31 7.30
N VAL A 503 31.79 -7.07 7.16
CA VAL A 503 33.20 -6.67 7.16
C VAL A 503 33.40 -5.56 8.18
N THR A 504 34.48 -5.66 8.95
CA THR A 504 34.86 -4.64 9.93
C THR A 504 36.00 -3.79 9.39
N LEU A 505 35.75 -2.49 9.27
CA LEU A 505 36.78 -1.50 8.98
C LEU A 505 37.29 -0.87 10.28
N SER A 506 38.58 -0.60 10.37
CA SER A 506 39.22 0.06 11.51
C SER A 506 40.07 1.22 11.01
N LEU A 507 39.64 2.45 11.33
CA LEU A 507 40.24 3.71 10.94
C LEU A 507 40.89 4.39 12.14
N GLU A 508 42.19 4.68 12.07
CA GLU A 508 42.82 5.64 12.97
C GLU A 508 42.47 7.07 12.52
N LEU A 509 41.99 7.91 13.42
CA LEU A 509 41.67 9.30 13.14
C LEU A 509 41.97 10.20 14.36
N THR A 510 42.22 11.48 14.09
CA THR A 510 42.53 12.48 15.12
C THR A 510 41.67 13.71 14.92
N ALA A 511 41.05 14.20 15.99
CA ALA A 511 40.43 15.52 16.01
C ALA A 511 41.49 16.58 16.35
N THR A 512 41.50 17.70 15.64
CA THR A 512 42.42 18.80 15.96
C THR A 512 42.13 19.38 17.35
N SER A 513 43.14 19.91 18.04
CA SER A 513 42.95 20.41 19.41
C SER A 513 42.13 21.70 19.50
N ASP A 514 41.84 22.33 18.36
CA ASP A 514 40.98 23.50 18.20
C ASP A 514 39.61 23.17 17.57
N ALA A 515 39.34 21.88 17.33
CA ALA A 515 38.06 21.44 16.82
C ALA A 515 36.92 21.86 17.77
N PRO A 516 35.82 22.44 17.27
CA PRO A 516 34.67 22.76 18.11
C PRO A 516 34.03 21.47 18.65
N ILE A 517 33.72 21.44 19.94
CA ILE A 517 32.91 20.36 20.54
C ILE A 517 31.51 20.40 19.92
N GLY A 518 30.98 19.24 19.55
CA GLY A 518 29.72 19.11 18.83
C GLY A 518 29.83 19.29 17.32
N HIS A 519 31.03 19.55 16.79
CA HIS A 519 31.25 19.66 15.35
C HIS A 519 31.08 18.29 14.68
N THR A 520 30.26 18.23 13.63
CA THR A 520 30.05 17.03 12.83
C THR A 520 30.92 17.09 11.57
N ALA A 521 31.75 16.06 11.38
CA ALA A 521 32.54 15.86 10.17
C ALA A 521 31.98 14.68 9.37
N LEU A 522 32.01 14.79 8.05
CA LEU A 522 31.60 13.71 7.15
C LEU A 522 32.83 13.00 6.57
N LEU A 523 32.80 11.67 6.63
CA LEU A 523 33.81 10.79 6.05
C LEU A 523 33.22 10.03 4.87
N GLY A 524 33.87 10.09 3.71
CA GLY A 524 33.51 9.28 2.55
C GLY A 524 34.35 8.02 2.52
N PHE A 525 33.75 6.87 2.86
CA PHE A 525 34.38 5.56 2.72
C PHE A 525 34.21 5.05 1.30
N ILE A 526 35.31 4.87 0.59
CA ILE A 526 35.32 4.39 -0.78
C ILE A 526 35.53 2.88 -0.74
N ILE A 527 34.52 2.13 -1.14
CA ILE A 527 34.53 0.68 -1.28
C ILE A 527 34.72 0.37 -2.77
N GLY A 528 35.82 -0.30 -3.10
CA GLY A 528 36.10 -0.74 -4.46
C GLY A 528 36.42 -2.22 -4.52
N ALA A 529 36.75 -2.71 -5.72
CA ALA A 529 37.23 -4.07 -5.92
C ALA A 529 38.56 -4.08 -6.69
N ASN A 530 39.53 -4.84 -6.19
CA ASN A 530 40.88 -4.78 -6.72
C ASN A 530 40.95 -5.32 -8.17
N GLY A 531 41.29 -4.45 -9.11
CA GLY A 531 41.45 -4.79 -10.53
C GLY A 531 40.20 -4.61 -11.38
N THR A 532 39.17 -3.96 -10.82
CA THR A 532 37.95 -3.54 -11.53
C THR A 532 37.79 -2.03 -11.44
N ASP A 533 36.77 -1.48 -12.13
CA ASP A 533 36.38 -0.07 -12.01
C ASP A 533 35.21 0.11 -11.01
N TYR A 534 34.95 -0.89 -10.16
CA TYR A 534 33.91 -0.82 -9.14
C TYR A 534 34.29 0.18 -8.06
N GLU A 535 33.40 1.13 -7.80
CA GLU A 535 33.54 2.14 -6.77
C GLU A 535 32.17 2.51 -6.20
N ASN A 536 32.04 2.40 -4.88
CA ASN A 536 30.86 2.85 -4.13
C ASN A 536 31.33 3.73 -2.97
N VAL A 537 30.66 4.84 -2.74
CA VAL A 537 30.99 5.78 -1.66
C VAL A 537 29.93 5.70 -0.58
N LEU A 538 30.34 5.31 0.62
CA LEU A 538 29.50 5.28 1.82
C LEU A 538 29.82 6.49 2.72
N PRO A 539 28.90 7.46 2.85
CA PRO A 539 29.07 8.59 3.75
C PRO A 539 28.85 8.17 5.22
N VAL A 540 29.76 8.56 6.11
CA VAL A 540 29.67 8.29 7.55
C VAL A 540 29.94 9.58 8.33
N ALA A 541 28.92 10.06 9.05
CA ALA A 541 29.04 11.23 9.91
C ALA A 541 29.67 10.87 11.27
N ILE A 542 30.55 11.73 11.76
CA ILE A 542 31.18 11.63 13.08
C ILE A 542 31.05 12.97 13.82
N THR A 543 30.80 12.94 15.13
CA THR A 543 30.70 14.16 15.96
C THR A 543 31.85 14.21 16.97
N LEU A 544 32.44 15.39 17.12
CA LEU A 544 33.61 15.62 17.95
C LEU A 544 33.25 15.99 19.38
N GLY A 545 33.61 15.13 20.32
CA GLY A 545 33.38 15.28 21.75
C GLY A 545 31.92 15.17 22.19
N LEU A 546 31.71 15.18 23.51
CA LEU A 546 30.37 15.12 24.10
C LEU A 546 29.67 16.48 24.07
N LEU A 547 28.41 16.49 23.65
CA LEU A 547 27.53 17.64 23.85
C LEU A 547 27.12 17.71 25.32
N ILE A 548 27.50 18.81 25.98
CA ILE A 548 27.21 19.05 27.40
C ILE A 548 26.52 20.41 27.55
N GLU A 549 25.34 20.40 28.16
CA GLU A 549 24.69 21.61 28.67
C GLU A 549 24.91 21.71 30.19
N ASN A 550 25.54 22.80 30.60
CA ASN A 550 25.82 23.12 32.00
C ASN A 550 25.28 24.50 32.41
N PHE A 551 24.53 25.16 31.53
CA PHE A 551 23.83 26.44 31.77
C PHE A 551 24.74 27.63 32.14
N GLU A 552 26.07 27.48 32.03
CA GLU A 552 27.05 28.52 32.37
C GLU A 552 27.02 29.72 31.41
N SER A 553 26.36 29.58 30.25
CA SER A 553 26.10 30.68 29.32
C SER A 553 25.06 31.68 29.86
N MET A 554 24.40 31.36 30.98
CA MET A 554 23.28 32.12 31.56
C MET A 554 22.11 32.28 30.60
N SER A 555 21.95 31.36 29.65
CA SER A 555 20.87 31.36 28.66
C SER A 555 20.57 29.94 28.20
N PHE A 556 19.39 29.76 27.61
CA PHE A 556 19.02 28.52 26.91
C PHE A 556 19.37 28.55 25.42
N ASN A 557 20.30 29.43 25.00
CA ASN A 557 20.66 29.62 23.58
C ASN A 557 21.94 28.88 23.18
N THR A 558 22.56 28.12 24.09
CA THR A 558 23.73 27.28 23.78
C THR A 558 23.33 26.14 22.83
N PHE A 559 22.12 25.62 23.01
CA PHE A 559 21.43 24.65 22.17
C PHE A 559 20.02 25.17 21.87
N ASP A 560 19.32 24.56 20.92
CA ASP A 560 17.96 24.94 20.52
C ASP A 560 16.90 24.39 21.49
N TRP A 561 17.01 24.77 22.77
CA TRP A 561 16.06 24.38 23.80
C TRP A 561 14.66 24.96 23.53
N ILE A 562 13.65 24.11 23.67
CA ILE A 562 12.24 24.46 23.59
C ILE A 562 11.69 24.58 25.02
N LEU A 563 11.12 25.74 25.32
CA LEU A 563 10.47 26.05 26.58
C LEU A 563 8.95 26.03 26.35
N SER A 564 8.22 25.21 27.10
CA SER A 564 6.77 25.08 26.92
C SER A 564 6.03 24.77 28.22
N GLY A 565 4.70 24.59 28.14
CA GLY A 565 3.80 24.50 29.28
C GLY A 565 3.23 25.85 29.72
N ASP A 566 2.83 25.95 30.98
CA ASP A 566 2.16 27.11 31.57
C ASP A 566 3.13 28.21 32.02
N ALA A 567 4.42 27.91 32.16
CA ALA A 567 5.49 28.86 32.44
C ALA A 567 6.84 28.37 31.89
N ASP A 568 7.71 29.29 31.47
CA ASP A 568 9.05 28.96 30.97
C ASP A 568 10.03 28.61 32.11
N TRP A 569 10.97 27.70 31.82
CA TRP A 569 12.13 27.47 32.69
C TRP A 569 13.05 28.71 32.73
N THR A 570 13.79 28.86 33.82
CA THR A 570 14.68 30.00 34.07
C THR A 570 16.05 29.56 34.55
N ILE A 571 17.09 30.36 34.33
CA ILE A 571 18.42 30.08 34.88
C ILE A 571 18.48 30.53 36.34
N ASP A 572 18.98 29.66 37.22
CA ASP A 572 19.08 29.90 38.66
C ASP A 572 20.54 29.81 39.16
N THR A 573 20.78 30.19 40.42
CA THR A 573 22.10 30.22 41.07
C THR A 573 22.30 29.08 42.06
N GLU A 574 21.31 28.22 42.25
CA GLU A 574 21.49 26.87 42.80
C GLU A 574 22.06 25.99 41.67
N PHE A 575 23.13 25.23 41.92
CA PHE A 575 23.81 24.46 40.88
C PHE A 575 24.45 23.18 41.46
N TYR A 576 24.65 22.19 40.60
CA TYR A 576 25.47 21.01 40.90
C TYR A 576 26.93 21.27 40.53
N SER A 577 27.15 21.76 39.30
CA SER A 577 28.45 22.04 38.71
C SER A 577 28.53 23.53 38.32
N GLY A 578 29.73 24.11 38.30
CA GLY A 578 29.89 25.50 37.86
C GLY A 578 29.27 26.55 38.80
N SER A 579 28.35 27.36 38.28
CA SER A 579 27.69 28.50 38.95
C SER A 579 26.20 28.64 38.62
N TYR A 580 25.68 27.94 37.61
CA TYR A 580 24.30 28.09 37.13
C TYR A 580 23.64 26.73 36.85
N SER A 581 22.31 26.70 36.90
CA SER A 581 21.50 25.54 36.47
C SER A 581 20.17 26.00 35.88
N ALA A 582 19.43 25.10 35.25
CA ALA A 582 18.06 25.35 34.80
C ALA A 582 17.06 25.03 35.92
N LYS A 583 16.12 25.94 36.19
CA LYS A 583 15.06 25.82 37.18
C LYS A 583 13.70 25.82 36.50
N SER A 584 12.80 24.93 36.93
CA SER A 584 11.43 24.86 36.43
C SER A 584 10.67 26.19 36.55
N GLY A 585 9.74 26.42 35.62
CA GLY A 585 8.83 27.56 35.67
C GLY A 585 7.96 27.56 36.92
N ASN A 586 7.53 28.76 37.35
CA ASN A 586 6.65 28.91 38.50
C ASN A 586 5.18 28.72 38.07
N ILE A 587 4.62 27.55 38.38
CA ILE A 587 3.31 27.07 37.93
C ILE A 587 2.32 26.89 39.09
N ASN A 588 1.02 26.95 38.83
CA ASN A 588 -0.05 26.69 39.81
C ASN A 588 -0.43 25.20 39.86
N ASN A 589 -1.38 24.85 40.73
CA ASN A 589 -1.91 23.48 40.82
C ASN A 589 -2.54 23.03 39.49
N SER A 590 -2.32 21.77 39.11
CA SER A 590 -2.77 21.17 37.83
C SER A 590 -2.20 21.81 36.57
N GLU A 591 -1.12 22.58 36.69
CA GLU A 591 -0.34 23.12 35.58
C GLU A 591 0.98 22.35 35.42
N MET A 592 1.67 22.55 34.29
CA MET A 592 2.97 21.94 34.01
C MET A 592 3.94 22.92 33.33
N THR A 593 5.24 22.67 33.44
CA THR A 593 6.31 23.41 32.75
C THR A 593 7.31 22.43 32.18
N GLU A 594 7.78 22.70 30.97
CA GLU A 594 8.58 21.77 30.19
C GLU A 594 9.82 22.44 29.58
N LEU A 595 10.93 21.71 29.66
CA LEU A 595 12.16 21.97 28.92
C LEU A 595 12.40 20.77 28.00
N SER A 596 12.51 21.00 26.70
CA SER A 596 12.71 19.93 25.72
C SER A 596 13.69 20.29 24.62
N ILE A 597 14.25 19.27 23.96
CA ILE A 597 15.19 19.42 22.87
C ILE A 597 15.14 18.20 21.95
N GLU A 598 15.33 18.43 20.66
CA GLU A 598 15.45 17.37 19.65
C GLU A 598 16.91 17.14 19.30
N MET A 599 17.29 15.87 19.15
CA MET A 599 18.64 15.44 18.76
C MET A 599 18.55 14.20 17.87
N ASN A 600 19.44 14.09 16.88
CA ASN A 600 19.71 12.83 16.20
C ASN A 600 20.90 12.14 16.87
N VAL A 601 20.69 10.92 17.35
CA VAL A 601 21.70 10.11 18.05
C VAL A 601 22.35 9.17 17.04
N LEU A 602 23.62 9.43 16.69
CA LEU A 602 24.33 8.63 15.69
C LEU A 602 24.80 7.27 16.22
N TYR A 603 25.01 7.14 17.54
CA TYR A 603 25.47 5.92 18.20
C TYR A 603 24.63 5.63 19.45
N ASP A 604 24.21 4.38 19.65
CA ASP A 604 23.51 3.96 20.88
C ASP A 604 24.35 4.31 22.11
N GLY A 605 23.72 4.93 23.11
CA GLY A 605 24.42 5.42 24.28
C GLY A 605 23.51 6.04 25.32
N GLU A 606 24.08 6.46 26.45
CA GLU A 606 23.31 6.99 27.57
C GLU A 606 23.21 8.52 27.52
N ILE A 607 22.00 9.05 27.77
CA ILE A 607 21.84 10.44 28.22
C ILE A 607 21.96 10.49 29.73
N THR A 608 22.76 11.43 30.25
CA THR A 608 22.90 11.64 31.70
C THR A 608 22.62 13.08 32.09
N PHE A 609 22.05 13.29 33.28
CA PHE A 609 21.81 14.63 33.82
C PHE A 609 21.74 14.62 35.34
N TRP A 610 22.04 15.74 35.97
CA TRP A 610 21.90 15.94 37.40
C TRP A 610 20.62 16.71 37.71
N ALA A 611 19.86 16.25 38.71
CA ALA A 611 18.63 16.92 39.13
C ALA A 611 18.51 17.04 40.65
N LYS A 612 17.85 18.10 41.11
CA LYS A 612 17.50 18.38 42.51
C LYS A 612 16.06 18.86 42.58
N ALA A 613 15.28 18.46 43.58
CA ALA A 613 13.92 18.94 43.74
C ALA A 613 13.62 19.41 45.17
N SER A 614 12.81 20.46 45.27
CA SER A 614 12.13 20.88 46.51
C SER A 614 10.67 21.12 46.16
N SER A 615 9.84 20.09 46.34
CA SER A 615 8.46 20.02 45.87
C SER A 615 7.59 19.19 46.82
N GLU A 616 6.28 19.15 46.59
CA GLU A 616 5.36 18.50 47.53
C GLU A 616 5.52 16.97 47.60
N GLN A 617 5.66 16.47 48.84
CA GLN A 617 5.66 15.05 49.16
C GLN A 617 4.71 14.74 50.32
N GLY A 618 3.90 13.71 50.16
CA GLY A 618 2.99 13.19 51.17
C GLY A 618 3.72 12.48 52.32
N GLY A 619 3.07 12.41 53.48
CA GLY A 619 3.61 11.75 54.68
C GLY A 619 3.87 10.25 54.56
N THR A 620 3.48 9.62 53.45
CA THR A 620 3.78 8.22 53.07
C THR A 620 5.01 8.07 52.17
N GLY A 621 5.67 9.18 51.80
CA GLY A 621 6.78 9.22 50.86
C GLY A 621 6.36 9.34 49.39
N SER A 622 5.05 9.38 49.10
CA SER A 622 4.51 9.61 47.76
C SER A 622 4.80 11.05 47.33
N VAL A 623 5.43 11.23 46.18
CA VAL A 623 5.68 12.53 45.58
C VAL A 623 4.42 12.95 44.82
N TYR A 624 3.95 14.17 45.06
CA TYR A 624 2.73 14.70 44.41
C TYR A 624 3.07 15.67 43.29
N ASP A 625 4.06 16.53 43.52
CA ASP A 625 4.62 17.42 42.51
C ASP A 625 6.00 16.89 42.12
N TYR A 626 6.21 16.62 40.83
CA TYR A 626 7.42 15.95 40.37
C TYR A 626 7.81 16.35 38.96
N LEU A 627 9.10 16.19 38.68
CA LEU A 627 9.66 16.15 37.34
C LEU A 627 9.64 14.72 36.82
N GLU A 628 9.23 14.54 35.58
CA GLU A 628 9.28 13.28 34.85
C GLU A 628 10.05 13.47 33.54
N PHE A 629 10.89 12.50 33.20
CA PHE A 629 11.71 12.50 31.99
C PHE A 629 11.12 11.59 30.92
N PHE A 630 11.04 12.10 29.69
CA PHE A 630 10.48 11.40 28.54
C PHE A 630 11.48 11.37 27.38
N ILE A 631 11.43 10.27 26.62
CA ILE A 631 12.04 10.14 25.29
C ILE A 631 10.92 9.79 24.31
N ASN A 632 10.74 10.59 23.26
CA ASN A 632 9.70 10.37 22.23
C ASN A 632 8.30 10.15 22.83
N ASP A 633 7.90 11.01 23.77
CA ASP A 633 6.64 10.96 24.53
C ASP A 633 6.44 9.72 25.41
N GLN A 634 7.45 8.84 25.53
CA GLN A 634 7.45 7.70 26.44
C GLN A 634 8.17 8.05 27.75
N SER A 635 7.45 7.89 28.87
CA SER A 635 8.03 8.07 30.21
C SER A 635 9.14 7.06 30.47
N GLN A 636 10.24 7.53 31.05
CA GLN A 636 11.37 6.70 31.49
C GLN A 636 11.24 6.28 32.96
N GLU A 637 10.07 6.48 33.58
CA GLU A 637 9.76 6.16 34.98
C GLU A 637 10.68 6.86 36.01
N LEU A 638 11.32 7.97 35.61
CA LEU A 638 12.17 8.80 36.46
C LEU A 638 11.37 9.92 37.12
N LEU A 639 10.78 9.64 38.28
CA LEU A 639 10.01 10.61 39.07
C LEU A 639 10.88 11.33 40.10
N ILE A 640 11.12 12.62 39.90
CA ILE A 640 12.03 13.44 40.71
C ILE A 640 11.22 14.53 41.41
N GLY A 641 11.00 14.39 42.71
CA GLY A 641 10.30 15.38 43.53
C GLY A 641 10.38 15.08 45.02
N GLY A 642 9.62 15.84 45.82
CA GLY A 642 9.84 15.93 47.27
C GLY A 642 11.06 16.81 47.59
N GLU A 643 11.76 16.46 48.68
CA GLU A 643 13.02 17.11 49.08
C GLU A 643 14.20 16.19 48.72
N SER A 644 14.72 16.31 47.49
CA SER A 644 15.87 15.57 47.00
C SER A 644 17.08 16.49 46.82
N ASP A 645 18.28 15.96 47.13
CA ASP A 645 19.55 16.64 46.81
C ASP A 645 20.02 16.22 45.40
N TRP A 646 21.00 16.93 44.86
CA TRP A 646 21.55 16.67 43.53
C TRP A 646 21.91 15.19 43.34
N THR A 647 21.26 14.55 42.37
CA THR A 647 21.42 13.14 42.02
C THR A 647 21.57 13.01 40.50
N GLU A 648 22.45 12.12 40.06
CA GLU A 648 22.63 11.78 38.65
C GLU A 648 21.60 10.75 38.19
N TYR A 649 21.06 10.96 36.99
CA TYR A 649 20.15 10.06 36.30
C TYR A 649 20.76 9.67 34.95
N SER A 650 20.59 8.42 34.54
CA SER A 650 21.08 7.88 33.27
C SER A 650 20.00 7.04 32.59
N VAL A 651 19.84 7.20 31.28
CA VAL A 651 18.89 6.44 30.44
C VAL A 651 19.55 6.08 29.11
N ASN A 652 19.39 4.83 28.67
CA ASN A 652 19.90 4.39 27.37
C ASN A 652 19.04 4.92 26.22
N VAL A 653 19.67 5.39 25.15
CA VAL A 653 19.03 5.99 23.97
C VAL A 653 19.56 5.28 22.73
N PRO A 654 18.68 4.62 21.94
CA PRO A 654 19.09 3.98 20.70
C PRO A 654 19.49 5.01 19.64
N THR A 655 19.95 4.54 18.48
CA THR A 655 20.23 5.41 17.34
C THR A 655 18.95 5.99 16.74
N GLY A 656 19.04 7.21 16.20
CA GLY A 656 17.96 7.89 15.49
C GLY A 656 17.51 9.22 16.12
N GLY A 657 16.43 9.78 15.57
CA GLY A 657 15.83 11.03 16.04
C GLY A 657 15.09 10.86 17.36
N HIS A 658 15.46 11.68 18.35
CA HIS A 658 14.88 11.65 19.69
C HIS A 658 14.52 13.05 20.20
N THR A 659 13.33 13.17 20.79
CA THR A 659 12.92 14.33 21.59
C THR A 659 13.09 14.00 23.07
N PHE A 660 13.97 14.72 23.74
CA PHE A 660 14.19 14.65 25.19
C PHE A 660 13.35 15.70 25.90
N ARG A 661 12.50 15.29 26.85
CA ARG A 661 11.59 16.21 27.55
C ARG A 661 11.70 16.05 29.06
N TRP A 662 11.93 17.16 29.76
CA TRP A 662 11.87 17.26 31.21
C TRP A 662 10.62 18.05 31.60
N VAL A 663 9.62 17.35 32.16
CA VAL A 663 8.30 17.91 32.46
C VAL A 663 8.08 17.97 33.96
N TYR A 664 7.98 19.18 34.53
CA TYR A 664 7.61 19.38 35.93
C TYR A 664 6.12 19.68 36.03
N GLN A 665 5.40 18.90 36.83
CA GLN A 665 3.94 18.96 36.93
C GLN A 665 3.47 18.98 38.39
N LYS A 666 2.38 19.72 38.64
CA LYS A 666 1.76 19.85 39.97
C LYS A 666 0.43 19.13 40.07
N ASP A 667 0.15 18.60 41.26
CA ASP A 667 -1.11 17.96 41.57
C ASP A 667 -2.27 18.98 41.72
N GLY A 668 -3.46 18.48 42.10
CA GLY A 668 -4.67 19.31 42.20
C GLY A 668 -4.70 20.28 43.38
N ALA A 669 -3.81 20.18 44.38
CA ALA A 669 -3.86 21.01 45.57
C ALA A 669 -2.62 20.89 46.48
N GLN A 670 -2.21 22.06 46.99
CA GLN A 670 -1.09 22.30 47.92
C GLN A 670 0.23 22.59 47.19
N SER A 671 1.15 23.18 47.92
CA SER A 671 2.49 23.53 47.45
C SER A 671 3.38 23.50 48.69
N SER A 672 4.52 22.83 48.60
CA SER A 672 5.45 22.65 49.72
C SER A 672 6.89 22.70 49.21
N GLY A 673 7.81 23.11 50.08
CA GLY A 673 9.19 23.38 49.69
C GLY A 673 9.31 24.69 48.92
N GLU A 674 10.29 24.77 48.02
CA GLU A 674 10.44 25.86 47.05
C GLU A 674 9.59 25.67 45.78
N ASP A 675 8.87 24.55 45.70
CA ASP A 675 7.93 24.18 44.66
C ASP A 675 8.53 24.18 43.24
N CYS A 676 9.72 23.59 43.12
CA CYS A 676 10.48 23.57 41.87
C CYS A 676 11.49 22.41 41.81
N VAL A 677 12.00 22.21 40.60
CA VAL A 677 13.10 21.31 40.29
C VAL A 677 14.21 22.07 39.57
N TRP A 678 15.45 21.61 39.74
CA TRP A 678 16.63 22.10 39.04
C TRP A 678 17.28 20.98 38.22
N LEU A 679 17.83 21.33 37.06
CA LEU A 679 18.59 20.48 36.15
C LEU A 679 19.95 21.10 35.87
N ASP A 680 20.98 20.28 35.88
CA ASP A 680 22.36 20.70 35.61
C ASP A 680 23.14 19.54 34.96
N GLN A 681 24.24 19.88 34.28
CA GLN A 681 25.19 18.96 33.65
C GLN A 681 24.50 17.86 32.83
N ILE A 682 23.71 18.26 31.84
CA ILE A 682 23.10 17.35 30.86
C ILE A 682 24.17 16.96 29.86
N ILE A 683 24.47 15.66 29.76
CA ILE A 683 25.40 15.07 28.80
C ILE A 683 24.58 14.21 27.86
N PHE A 684 24.52 14.60 26.60
CA PHE A 684 23.81 13.85 25.57
C PHE A 684 24.60 12.58 25.17
N PRO A 685 23.94 11.55 24.61
CA PRO A 685 24.63 10.39 24.07
C PRO A 685 25.77 10.79 23.12
N ALA A 686 26.86 10.03 23.13
CA ALA A 686 27.97 10.27 22.20
C ALA A 686 27.46 10.27 20.75
N GLY A 687 27.92 11.23 19.94
CA GLY A 687 27.42 11.37 18.57
C GLY A 687 26.08 12.08 18.44
N SER A 688 25.49 12.58 19.53
CA SER A 688 24.30 13.43 19.44
C SER A 688 24.59 14.68 18.64
N VAL A 689 23.73 14.98 17.69
CA VAL A 689 23.74 16.23 16.92
C VAL A 689 22.36 16.84 16.99
N PRO A 690 22.21 18.18 17.03
CA PRO A 690 20.92 18.79 16.73
C PRO A 690 20.42 18.21 15.40
N PRO A 691 19.10 17.98 15.24
CA PRO A 691 18.57 17.57 13.95
C PRO A 691 19.14 18.52 12.91
N LEU A 692 19.74 17.94 11.86
CA LEU A 692 20.19 18.74 10.73
C LEU A 692 18.93 19.41 10.20
N ASN A 693 18.74 20.69 10.49
CA ASN A 693 17.75 21.55 9.82
C ASN A 693 18.24 21.84 8.39
N ILE A 694 18.69 20.78 7.71
CA ILE A 694 19.04 20.78 6.29
C ILE A 694 17.82 20.17 5.64
N ASP A 695 16.97 21.04 5.13
CA ASP A 695 15.81 20.64 4.36
C ASP A 695 16.32 20.39 2.93
N PHE A 696 16.88 19.18 2.72
CA PHE A 696 17.59 18.81 1.51
C PHE A 696 16.70 19.07 0.29
N GLY A 697 17.18 19.96 -0.57
CA GLY A 697 16.47 20.36 -1.77
C GLY A 697 15.55 21.57 -1.62
N ASP A 698 15.22 22.02 -0.41
CA ASP A 698 14.54 23.31 -0.21
C ASP A 698 15.57 24.43 -0.18
N VAL A 699 16.01 24.82 -1.37
CA VAL A 699 17.03 25.85 -1.58
C VAL A 699 16.45 27.24 -1.40
N ASN A 700 15.12 27.38 -1.53
CA ASN A 700 14.43 28.66 -1.45
C ASN A 700 13.89 28.97 -0.03
N LEU A 701 13.95 27.99 0.87
CA LEU A 701 13.59 28.06 2.29
C LEU A 701 12.09 28.34 2.50
N ASP A 702 11.23 27.82 1.63
CA ASP A 702 9.77 27.93 1.76
C ASP A 702 9.10 26.68 2.34
N GLY A 703 9.90 25.68 2.73
CA GLY A 703 9.46 24.42 3.31
C GLY A 703 8.87 23.45 2.28
N MET A 704 9.14 23.64 0.98
CA MET A 704 8.72 22.74 -0.08
C MET A 704 9.85 22.52 -1.08
N VAL A 705 10.17 21.26 -1.38
CA VAL A 705 11.12 20.90 -2.44
C VAL A 705 10.41 20.93 -3.78
N SER A 706 10.74 21.88 -4.65
CA SER A 706 9.99 22.11 -5.89
C SER A 706 10.87 22.45 -7.09
N ILE A 707 10.23 22.60 -8.26
CA ILE A 707 10.91 23.08 -9.48
C ILE A 707 11.54 24.47 -9.29
N PHE A 708 11.06 25.28 -8.33
CA PHE A 708 11.66 26.58 -8.04
C PHE A 708 13.05 26.45 -7.39
N ASP A 709 13.29 25.40 -6.61
CA ASP A 709 14.57 25.08 -5.99
C ASP A 709 15.59 24.62 -7.02
N VAL A 710 15.16 23.76 -7.96
CA VAL A 710 15.97 23.38 -9.13
C VAL A 710 16.43 24.61 -9.91
N ILE A 711 15.51 25.56 -10.17
CA ILE A 711 15.83 26.80 -10.89
C ILE A 711 16.85 27.64 -10.12
N LEU A 712 16.77 27.67 -8.78
CA LEU A 712 17.72 28.40 -7.93
C LEU A 712 19.10 27.74 -7.95
N SER A 713 19.20 26.42 -7.81
CA SER A 713 20.45 25.65 -7.89
C SER A 713 21.14 25.79 -9.24
N VAL A 714 20.39 25.75 -10.34
CA VAL A 714 20.94 26.00 -11.68
C VAL A 714 21.45 27.44 -11.81
N ASN A 715 20.73 28.43 -11.27
CA ASN A 715 21.17 29.83 -11.32
C ASN A 715 22.44 30.09 -10.50
N PHE A 716 22.59 29.40 -9.36
CA PHE A 716 23.83 29.41 -8.58
C PHE A 716 25.00 28.85 -9.38
N MET A 717 24.85 27.67 -10.01
CA MET A 717 25.89 27.08 -10.86
C MET A 717 26.28 27.95 -12.05
N MET A 718 25.32 28.70 -12.61
CA MET A 718 25.57 29.64 -13.71
C MET A 718 26.27 30.94 -13.24
N GLY A 719 26.50 31.12 -11.94
CA GLY A 719 27.12 32.30 -11.35
C GLY A 719 26.22 33.55 -11.41
N ASN A 720 24.90 33.36 -11.51
CA ASN A 720 23.93 34.46 -11.56
C ASN A 720 23.56 34.97 -10.15
N PHE A 721 23.79 34.15 -9.13
CA PHE A 721 23.46 34.42 -7.72
C PHE A 721 24.36 33.55 -6.82
N ASP A 722 24.70 34.01 -5.61
CA ASP A 722 25.49 33.26 -4.63
C ASP A 722 24.58 32.78 -3.49
N PHE A 723 24.74 31.53 -3.06
CA PHE A 723 24.00 30.99 -1.93
C PHE A 723 24.49 31.49 -0.57
N THR A 724 23.58 31.57 0.40
CA THR A 724 23.96 31.60 1.82
C THR A 724 24.54 30.25 2.23
N VAL A 725 25.15 30.16 3.41
CA VAL A 725 25.70 28.90 3.93
C VAL A 725 24.61 27.82 4.04
N GLU A 726 23.44 28.20 4.56
CA GLU A 726 22.27 27.33 4.68
C GLU A 726 21.73 26.87 3.32
N GLN A 727 21.61 27.78 2.34
CA GLN A 727 21.19 27.40 0.98
C GLN A 727 22.19 26.51 0.27
N ALA A 728 23.50 26.69 0.52
CA ALA A 728 24.53 25.81 -0.01
C ALA A 728 24.50 24.42 0.64
N GLN A 729 24.09 24.33 1.91
CA GLN A 729 23.90 23.06 2.61
C GLN A 729 22.64 22.33 2.12
N ASN A 730 21.52 23.03 1.93
CA ASN A 730 20.29 22.42 1.38
C ASN A 730 20.45 22.02 -0.09
N ALA A 731 21.28 22.74 -0.85
CA ALA A 731 21.54 22.45 -2.25
C ALA A 731 22.63 21.40 -2.49
N ASP A 732 23.35 20.96 -1.46
CA ASP A 732 24.39 19.90 -1.52
C ASP A 732 23.73 18.54 -1.26
N MET A 733 22.95 18.09 -2.24
CA MET A 733 22.10 16.90 -2.14
C MET A 733 22.90 15.60 -1.99
N ASN A 734 24.16 15.57 -2.47
CA ASN A 734 25.04 14.40 -2.33
C ASN A 734 26.05 14.54 -1.18
N LEU A 735 26.03 15.66 -0.46
CA LEU A 735 26.89 15.96 0.69
C LEU A 735 28.40 15.92 0.36
N ASP A 736 28.78 16.24 -0.88
CA ASP A 736 30.18 16.29 -1.31
C ASP A 736 30.87 17.62 -0.93
N GLY A 737 30.12 18.56 -0.36
CA GLY A 737 30.58 19.89 0.06
C GLY A 737 30.66 20.89 -1.10
N ILE A 738 30.22 20.51 -2.30
CA ILE A 738 30.30 21.31 -3.53
C ILE A 738 28.98 21.20 -4.29
N VAL A 739 28.11 22.21 -4.15
CA VAL A 739 26.91 22.32 -4.99
C VAL A 739 27.28 22.37 -6.48
N ASN A 740 26.96 21.30 -7.19
CA ASN A 740 27.29 21.05 -8.57
C ASN A 740 26.13 20.37 -9.33
N ILE A 741 26.39 19.88 -10.54
CA ILE A 741 25.33 19.34 -11.41
C ILE A 741 24.74 18.04 -10.87
N TYR A 742 25.51 17.26 -10.11
CA TYR A 742 25.03 16.03 -9.49
C TYR A 742 23.98 16.33 -8.43
N ASP A 743 24.14 17.41 -7.67
CA ASP A 743 23.12 17.83 -6.70
C ASP A 743 21.83 18.28 -7.36
N VAL A 744 21.93 18.95 -8.50
CA VAL A 744 20.74 19.35 -9.26
C VAL A 744 19.99 18.15 -9.84
N LEU A 745 20.70 17.10 -10.24
CA LEU A 745 20.06 15.87 -10.72
C LEU A 745 19.30 15.20 -9.58
N LEU A 746 19.93 15.03 -8.42
CA LEU A 746 19.28 14.48 -7.22
C LEU A 746 18.08 15.32 -6.78
N LEU A 747 18.19 16.65 -6.88
CA LEU A 747 17.09 17.56 -6.59
C LEU A 747 15.93 17.43 -7.59
N VAL A 748 16.23 17.25 -8.88
CA VAL A 748 15.21 17.02 -9.90
C VAL A 748 14.49 15.69 -9.66
N ASP A 749 15.23 14.64 -9.32
CA ASP A 749 14.65 13.33 -9.02
C ASP A 749 13.75 13.39 -7.78
N ALA A 750 14.16 14.12 -6.74
CA ALA A 750 13.34 14.37 -5.54
C ALA A 750 12.02 15.09 -5.88
N VAL A 751 12.05 16.09 -6.76
CA VAL A 751 10.86 16.84 -7.21
C VAL A 751 9.93 16.00 -8.09
N LEU A 752 10.46 14.99 -8.81
CA LEU A 752 9.68 14.12 -9.69
C LEU A 752 9.11 12.88 -8.98
N ALA A 753 9.57 12.58 -7.76
CA ALA A 753 9.11 11.48 -6.93
C ALA A 753 7.88 11.82 -6.07
N GLU A 754 7.55 13.12 -5.92
CA GLU A 754 6.26 13.63 -5.39
C GLU A 754 5.22 13.82 -6.51
#